data_AF-A0A0Q5QI16-F1
#
_entry.id   AF-A0A0Q5QI16-F1
#
_cell.length_a   1.000
_cell.length_b   1.000
_cell.length_c   1.000
_cell.angle_alpha   90.00
_cell.angle_beta   90.00
_cell.angle_gamma   90.00
#
_symmetry.space_group_name_H-M   'P 1'
#
loop_
_entity.id
_entity.type
_entity.pdbx_description
1 polymer ?
#
loop_
_entity_poly.entity_id
_entity_poly.type
_entity_poly.pdbx_seq_one_letter_code
_entity_poly.pdbx_strand_id
1 'polypeptide(L)'
;MKKKLLILSSALLFSAGAFAQKNNWQSTVLKTENRLRDHSVRTSAQTLFALDLSQITAQLHAAPESSLFGKEKGVLLSFPTNDGSFAAYEVFEASTMHPDLQSRYSDIKSYVGYRKGDVSSEIRFTVDPYFGFNGMMRDAENIYYLDSYTQDNKVYRLYNRKNATSNSQFDCLFNTETAEALVANSNSQKTVIDGLKRLYRLAITTTTEYTAYIATQAGVGNGTDAQKKAAVLAAVNLAVNRLNQVFEKDLSVRFQLIANTDVLFFIQTDTFNALDAGQMLGENITVTNNLIGVANYDLGHLFFQANAGNDNGLAQTPSVCSNNKAGGVTGSAVPVGDPFVIDYVAHEMGHQFGANHTQNNNCNRNNATSVEPGSASSIMGYAGICPPNVQSNSDAYFHAVSIAEIYTRLTTGNTSTCGTKTPFSNAEPVVNAGLDKTIPKSTPFVLNAVATDSDNDPLTYTWEQTDFGAATMPPLPANTVGPLFRSVLPTANSFRYFPRLSTIISGYNPAINTPTDVRAWEKLASGDRILNFSAMVRDNNTQGGQTGRDDVKITVTNSAGPFVVTSQNTAGIIWNQGSAQTITWDVANTTSAPVSTPNVTILLSKDGGLTFPEVIVSSTPNNGTYTYTVPAGLGTFSNARIMVKAVDNVFLNVNSQNISVVSSAVVVPPPGGNPGTPGTPTPSPIKIFEGLMIYPVPSYDGYVYIKADFPPIIPRAPYEVTYEIYSMDGKLIIPKKTRYIFEQHLERINLTYLPKETYLIHVTVNGEKIVKKLLMFNN
;
A
#
# COMPACT_ATOMS: atom_id res chain seq x y z
N MET A 1 22.70 11.01 59.19
CA MET A 1 22.10 10.16 58.13
C MET A 1 21.08 10.90 57.25
N LYS A 2 20.26 11.82 57.76
CA LYS A 2 19.22 12.51 56.97
C LYS A 2 19.72 13.39 55.80
N LYS A 3 20.90 14.03 55.91
CA LYS A 3 21.49 14.81 54.80
C LYS A 3 22.10 13.94 53.67
N LYS A 4 22.54 12.71 53.97
CA LYS A 4 23.08 11.78 52.94
C LYS A 4 21.96 11.10 52.16
N LEU A 5 20.80 10.86 52.78
CA LEU A 5 19.62 10.33 52.07
C LEU A 5 19.03 11.34 51.09
N LEU A 6 19.01 12.64 51.42
CA LEU A 6 18.47 13.67 50.52
C LEU A 6 19.31 13.85 49.25
N ILE A 7 20.64 13.72 49.35
CA ILE A 7 21.55 13.83 48.19
C ILE A 7 21.42 12.58 47.30
N LEU A 8 21.22 11.39 47.89
CA LEU A 8 20.98 10.16 47.13
C LEU A 8 19.63 10.16 46.43
N SER A 9 18.56 10.65 47.07
CA SER A 9 17.24 10.80 46.44
C SER A 9 17.21 11.90 45.39
N SER A 10 18.01 12.96 45.53
CA SER A 10 18.19 13.99 44.50
C SER A 10 18.93 13.44 43.28
N ALA A 11 19.98 12.62 43.50
CA ALA A 11 20.73 11.99 42.41
C ALA A 11 19.90 10.93 41.65
N LEU A 12 19.03 10.18 42.35
CA LEU A 12 18.12 9.21 41.74
C LEU A 12 16.96 9.87 40.96
N LEU A 13 16.54 11.09 41.33
CA LEU A 13 15.55 11.87 40.59
C LEU A 13 16.13 12.55 39.34
N PHE A 14 17.45 12.76 39.26
CA PHE A 14 18.12 13.23 38.04
C PHE A 14 18.51 12.12 37.06
N SER A 15 18.56 10.85 37.49
CA SER A 15 18.74 9.69 36.60
C SER A 15 17.43 9.17 35.98
N ALA A 16 16.27 9.70 36.40
CA ALA A 16 14.97 9.42 35.81
C ALA A 16 14.54 10.48 34.77
N GLY A 17 15.51 11.24 34.24
CA GLY A 17 15.32 12.01 33.01
C GLY A 17 14.98 11.04 31.90
N ALA A 18 13.72 11.07 31.48
CA ALA A 18 13.19 10.26 30.41
C ALA A 18 14.17 10.18 29.23
N PHE A 19 14.49 8.96 28.79
CA PHE A 19 14.88 8.72 27.39
C PHE A 19 13.63 8.98 26.52
N ALA A 20 13.16 10.23 26.47
CA ALA A 20 12.32 10.67 25.39
C ALA A 20 13.23 10.70 24.15
N GLN A 21 12.89 9.92 23.12
CA GLN A 21 13.56 10.02 21.83
C GLN A 21 13.53 11.49 21.40
N LYS A 22 14.70 12.14 21.34
CA LYS A 22 14.80 13.52 20.88
C LYS A 22 14.43 13.54 19.40
N ASN A 23 13.28 14.13 19.08
CA ASN A 23 12.84 14.30 17.70
C ASN A 23 13.69 15.39 17.04
N ASN A 24 14.40 15.04 15.98
CA ASN A 24 15.27 15.96 15.24
C ASN A 24 14.50 16.77 14.19
N TRP A 25 13.25 16.41 13.94
CA TRP A 25 12.36 17.06 13.01
C TRP A 25 11.38 17.99 13.73
N GLN A 26 11.14 19.15 13.13
CA GLN A 26 10.15 20.10 13.61
C GLN A 26 9.34 20.64 12.42
N SER A 27 8.01 20.59 12.50
CA SER A 27 7.16 21.20 11.48
C SER A 27 7.49 22.69 11.35
N THR A 28 7.60 23.17 10.11
CA THR A 28 7.97 24.57 9.83
C THR A 28 7.17 25.12 8.66
N VAL A 29 7.30 26.43 8.43
CA VAL A 29 6.84 27.11 7.23
C VAL A 29 8.03 27.70 6.48
N LEU A 30 7.90 27.89 5.17
CA LEU A 30 8.95 28.51 4.37
C LEU A 30 9.05 30.00 4.72
N LYS A 31 10.28 30.50 4.91
CA LYS A 31 10.55 31.93 5.05
C LYS A 31 10.90 32.52 3.69
N THR A 32 10.48 33.75 3.42
CA THR A 32 10.62 34.43 2.12
C THR A 32 12.07 34.56 1.62
N GLU A 33 13.05 34.51 2.52
CA GLU A 33 14.48 34.66 2.20
C GLU A 33 15.15 33.35 1.76
N ASN A 34 14.45 32.21 1.84
CA ASN A 34 15.03 30.91 1.53
C ASN A 34 15.16 30.70 0.02
N ARG A 35 16.37 30.38 -0.45
CA ARG A 35 16.58 29.91 -1.83
C ARG A 35 16.16 28.45 -1.94
N LEU A 36 15.22 28.20 -2.84
CA LEU A 36 14.74 26.84 -3.14
C LEU A 36 15.74 26.09 -4.01
N ARG A 37 15.79 24.78 -3.82
CA ARG A 37 16.51 23.86 -4.69
C ARG A 37 15.68 23.62 -5.96
N ASP A 38 16.33 23.46 -7.10
CA ASP A 38 15.61 23.15 -8.33
C ASP A 38 14.93 21.78 -8.22
N HIS A 39 13.69 21.71 -8.65
CA HIS A 39 12.91 20.48 -8.71
C HIS A 39 11.87 20.55 -9.83
N SER A 40 11.58 19.42 -10.47
CA SER A 40 10.53 19.30 -11.50
C SER A 40 9.15 19.02 -10.91
N VAL A 41 9.10 18.63 -9.64
CA VAL A 41 7.88 18.15 -8.96
C VAL A 41 6.99 19.31 -8.49
N ARG A 42 5.72 19.30 -8.89
CA ARG A 42 4.66 20.16 -8.34
C ARG A 42 3.76 19.32 -7.45
N THR A 43 3.50 19.79 -6.23
CA THR A 43 2.69 19.05 -5.25
C THR A 43 1.38 19.78 -4.98
N SER A 44 0.24 19.06 -5.05
CA SER A 44 -1.06 19.59 -4.62
C SER A 44 -1.21 19.63 -3.09
N ALA A 45 -0.44 18.80 -2.37
CA ALA A 45 -0.34 18.79 -0.93
C ALA A 45 1.07 18.41 -0.48
N GLN A 46 1.61 19.14 0.50
CA GLN A 46 2.95 18.94 1.07
C GLN A 46 3.00 19.45 2.52
N THR A 47 3.96 18.97 3.30
CA THR A 47 4.29 19.50 4.62
C THR A 47 5.78 19.79 4.70
N LEU A 48 6.16 20.87 5.38
CA LEU A 48 7.56 21.28 5.51
C LEU A 48 8.08 21.02 6.92
N PHE A 49 9.32 20.56 7.00
CA PHE A 49 10.01 20.27 8.25
C PHE A 49 11.39 20.91 8.28
N ALA A 50 11.79 21.41 9.44
CA ALA A 50 13.17 21.73 9.76
C ALA A 50 13.85 20.51 10.38
N LEU A 51 15.14 20.33 10.08
CA LEU A 51 15.94 19.21 10.57
C LEU A 51 17.24 19.70 11.23
N ASP A 52 17.57 19.15 12.40
CA ASP A 52 18.93 19.20 12.93
C ASP A 52 19.78 18.11 12.26
N LEU A 53 20.33 18.46 11.09
CA LEU A 53 21.13 17.53 10.28
C LEU A 53 22.37 17.05 11.04
N SER A 54 23.02 17.94 11.79
CA SER A 54 24.23 17.61 12.56
C SER A 54 23.97 16.53 13.59
N GLN A 55 22.82 16.62 14.28
CA GLN A 55 22.44 15.64 15.28
C GLN A 55 22.03 14.30 14.67
N ILE A 56 21.28 14.30 13.56
CA ILE A 56 20.97 13.05 12.83
C ILE A 56 22.25 12.36 12.37
N THR A 57 23.17 13.09 11.75
CA THR A 57 24.44 12.52 11.28
C THR A 57 25.21 11.90 12.43
N ALA A 58 25.34 12.59 13.56
CA ALA A 58 26.03 12.06 14.74
C ALA A 58 25.40 10.76 15.28
N GLN A 59 24.07 10.64 15.25
CA GLN A 59 23.37 9.42 15.66
C GLN A 59 23.60 8.26 14.68
N LEU A 60 23.64 8.56 13.37
CA LEU A 60 23.80 7.57 12.31
C LEU A 60 25.19 6.95 12.23
N HIS A 61 26.23 7.60 12.75
CA HIS A 61 27.58 7.02 12.83
C HIS A 61 27.64 5.70 13.63
N ALA A 62 26.64 5.44 14.47
CA ALA A 62 26.52 4.21 15.24
C ALA A 62 25.62 3.15 14.57
N ALA A 63 25.10 3.41 13.36
CA ALA A 63 24.22 2.48 12.67
C ALA A 63 25.02 1.25 12.17
N PRO A 64 24.65 0.03 12.58
CA PRO A 64 25.28 -1.18 12.05
C PRO A 64 24.87 -1.40 10.58
N GLU A 65 25.63 -2.24 9.88
CA GLU A 65 25.30 -2.65 8.52
C GLU A 65 23.93 -3.33 8.44
N SER A 66 23.18 -3.06 7.37
CA SER A 66 21.84 -3.61 7.12
C SER A 66 21.82 -5.14 7.03
N SER A 67 22.93 -5.77 6.67
CA SER A 67 23.09 -7.24 6.72
C SER A 67 23.04 -7.84 8.13
N LEU A 68 23.15 -6.99 9.17
CA LEU A 68 23.05 -7.36 10.58
C LEU A 68 21.65 -7.14 11.15
N PHE A 69 20.65 -6.79 10.32
CA PHE A 69 19.26 -6.71 10.74
C PHE A 69 18.81 -8.01 11.43
N GLY A 70 18.12 -7.87 12.57
CA GLY A 70 17.69 -8.99 13.41
C GLY A 70 18.80 -9.63 14.27
N LYS A 71 20.07 -9.36 13.97
CA LYS A 71 21.25 -9.83 14.74
C LYS A 71 21.77 -8.76 15.69
N GLU A 72 21.79 -7.51 15.23
CA GLU A 72 22.18 -6.34 16.00
C GLU A 72 21.06 -5.31 16.06
N LYS A 73 21.11 -4.44 17.09
CA LYS A 73 20.16 -3.34 17.22
C LYS A 73 20.58 -2.15 16.39
N GLY A 74 19.68 -1.69 15.53
CA GLY A 74 19.89 -0.48 14.75
C GLY A 74 19.70 0.80 15.58
N VAL A 75 19.99 1.94 14.95
CA VAL A 75 19.78 3.25 15.57
C VAL A 75 18.30 3.62 15.45
N LEU A 76 17.67 3.97 16.57
CA LEU A 76 16.27 4.39 16.55
C LEU A 76 16.16 5.87 16.19
N LEU A 77 15.57 6.16 15.04
CA LEU A 77 15.27 7.52 14.57
C LEU A 77 13.77 7.71 14.38
N SER A 78 13.31 8.95 14.57
CA SER A 78 11.93 9.35 14.37
C SER A 78 11.81 10.09 13.04
N PHE A 79 10.82 9.75 12.22
CA PHE A 79 10.55 10.38 10.93
C PHE A 79 9.11 10.92 10.87
N PRO A 80 8.88 12.05 10.19
CA PRO A 80 7.53 12.59 10.03
C PRO A 80 6.67 11.68 9.15
N THR A 81 5.38 11.62 9.49
CA THR A 81 4.35 10.94 8.70
C THR A 81 3.40 11.97 8.08
N ASN A 82 2.60 11.55 7.09
CA ASN A 82 1.75 12.45 6.31
C ASN A 82 0.60 13.11 7.10
N ASP A 83 0.25 12.57 8.27
CA ASP A 83 -0.70 13.17 9.22
C ASP A 83 -0.03 14.21 10.15
N GLY A 84 1.26 14.50 9.94
CA GLY A 84 2.05 15.41 10.78
C GLY A 84 2.51 14.79 12.10
N SER A 85 2.21 13.51 12.35
CA SER A 85 2.78 12.76 13.47
C SER A 85 4.18 12.26 13.15
N PHE A 86 4.75 11.46 14.05
CA PHE A 86 6.08 10.91 13.89
C PHE A 86 6.08 9.43 14.20
N ALA A 87 6.83 8.66 13.41
CA ALA A 87 7.00 7.23 13.59
C ALA A 87 8.48 6.90 13.82
N ALA A 88 8.74 5.97 14.75
CA ALA A 88 10.07 5.48 15.04
C ALA A 88 10.47 4.34 14.09
N TYR A 89 11.69 4.41 13.58
CA TYR A 89 12.30 3.42 12.69
C TYR A 89 13.62 2.94 13.29
N GLU A 90 13.90 1.65 13.13
CA GLU A 90 15.20 1.05 13.43
C GLU A 90 16.07 1.10 12.17
N VAL A 91 17.16 1.86 12.24
CA VAL A 91 17.97 2.29 11.09
C VAL A 91 19.31 1.58 11.06
N PHE A 92 19.71 1.19 9.85
CA PHE A 92 20.95 0.48 9.52
C PHE A 92 21.65 1.17 8.34
N GLU A 93 22.98 1.09 8.29
CA GLU A 93 23.74 1.51 7.12
C GLU A 93 23.44 0.57 5.93
N ALA A 94 23.10 1.16 4.80
CA ALA A 94 22.81 0.47 3.56
C ALA A 94 23.63 1.09 2.45
N SER A 95 24.97 0.98 2.57
CA SER A 95 25.88 1.58 1.60
C SER A 95 25.57 1.09 0.19
N THR A 96 25.52 2.03 -0.76
CA THR A 96 25.41 1.76 -2.20
C THR A 96 26.78 1.70 -2.85
N MET A 97 27.86 1.97 -2.12
CA MET A 97 29.20 2.12 -2.67
C MET A 97 30.06 0.91 -2.33
N HIS A 98 30.99 0.59 -3.23
CA HIS A 98 32.09 -0.31 -2.90
C HIS A 98 32.89 0.25 -1.69
N PRO A 99 33.42 -0.58 -0.77
CA PRO A 99 34.14 -0.12 0.41
C PRO A 99 35.27 0.89 0.12
N ASP A 100 36.07 0.66 -0.92
CA ASP A 100 37.14 1.59 -1.32
C ASP A 100 36.60 2.98 -1.71
N LEU A 101 35.47 3.03 -2.43
CA LEU A 101 34.82 4.30 -2.78
C LEU A 101 34.26 4.96 -1.52
N GLN A 102 33.58 4.20 -0.67
CA GLN A 102 33.04 4.69 0.60
C GLN A 102 34.13 5.27 1.51
N SER A 103 35.34 4.70 1.50
CA SER A 103 36.48 5.19 2.29
C SER A 103 37.00 6.56 1.82
N ARG A 104 36.94 6.82 0.51
CA ARG A 104 37.33 8.11 -0.09
C ARG A 104 36.26 9.19 0.09
N TYR A 105 35.01 8.78 0.23
CA TYR A 105 33.84 9.65 0.39
C TYR A 105 33.06 9.29 1.66
N SER A 106 33.70 9.39 2.82
CA SER A 106 33.17 8.93 4.11
C SER A 106 31.87 9.61 4.55
N ASP A 107 31.67 10.86 4.11
CA ASP A 107 30.56 11.70 4.56
C ASP A 107 29.29 11.54 3.68
N ILE A 108 29.39 10.76 2.59
CA ILE A 108 28.26 10.44 1.71
C ILE A 108 27.78 9.04 2.10
N LYS A 109 26.59 8.96 2.70
CA LYS A 109 26.08 7.72 3.30
C LYS A 109 24.64 7.44 2.88
N SER A 110 24.28 6.16 2.93
CA SER A 110 22.95 5.64 2.61
C SER A 110 22.50 4.68 3.69
N TYR A 111 21.21 4.72 3.99
CA TYR A 111 20.62 4.01 5.11
C TYR A 111 19.26 3.42 4.73
N VAL A 112 18.89 2.36 5.42
CA VAL A 112 17.55 1.79 5.44
C VAL A 112 17.02 1.81 6.86
N GLY A 113 15.73 2.09 7.03
CA GLY A 113 15.04 2.01 8.30
C GLY A 113 13.75 1.22 8.18
N TYR A 114 13.45 0.41 9.19
CA TYR A 114 12.20 -0.35 9.28
C TYR A 114 11.37 0.18 10.45
N ARG A 115 10.07 0.42 10.22
CA ARG A 115 9.22 1.00 11.25
C ARG A 115 9.09 0.03 12.43
N LYS A 116 9.24 0.55 13.64
CA LYS A 116 9.09 -0.26 14.84
C LYS A 116 7.66 -0.78 14.96
N GLY A 117 7.53 -2.11 15.01
CA GLY A 117 6.23 -2.80 15.09
C GLY A 117 5.57 -3.09 13.74
N ASP A 118 6.16 -2.63 12.63
CA ASP A 118 5.70 -2.90 11.27
C ASP A 118 6.89 -2.83 10.30
N VAL A 119 7.59 -3.94 10.13
CA VAL A 119 8.78 -4.01 9.26
C VAL A 119 8.46 -3.87 7.77
N SER A 120 7.18 -3.94 7.39
CA SER A 120 6.73 -3.72 6.01
C SER A 120 6.81 -2.24 5.59
N SER A 121 6.82 -1.33 6.58
CA SER A 121 7.03 0.09 6.38
C SER A 121 8.53 0.40 6.44
N GLU A 122 9.07 0.80 5.30
CA GLU A 122 10.50 1.00 5.06
C GLU A 122 10.78 2.45 4.65
N ILE A 123 11.87 3.02 5.16
CA ILE A 123 12.46 4.25 4.63
C ILE A 123 13.87 3.95 4.10
N ARG A 124 14.17 4.35 2.87
CA ARG A 124 15.55 4.44 2.37
C ARG A 124 15.93 5.89 2.21
N PHE A 125 17.09 6.28 2.71
CA PHE A 125 17.52 7.67 2.65
C PHE A 125 19.03 7.83 2.57
N THR A 126 19.46 8.99 2.09
CA THR A 126 20.87 9.40 2.06
C THR A 126 21.09 10.58 2.99
N VAL A 127 22.31 10.69 3.49
CA VAL A 127 22.80 11.86 4.23
C VAL A 127 24.15 12.24 3.66
N ASP A 128 24.30 13.50 3.27
CA ASP A 128 25.55 14.04 2.72
C ASP A 128 25.70 15.56 2.95
N PRO A 129 26.91 16.12 2.83
CA PRO A 129 27.15 17.55 3.04
C PRO A 129 26.52 18.49 2.00
N TYR A 130 26.16 18.00 0.81
CA TYR A 130 25.74 18.82 -0.33
C TYR A 130 24.21 18.94 -0.41
N PHE A 131 23.51 17.83 -0.28
CA PHE A 131 22.05 17.72 -0.40
C PHE A 131 21.35 17.41 0.92
N GLY A 132 22.10 17.20 2.01
CA GLY A 132 21.54 16.94 3.33
C GLY A 132 20.84 15.60 3.41
N PHE A 133 19.65 15.56 4.02
CA PHE A 133 18.81 14.37 4.10
C PHE A 133 17.87 14.25 2.89
N ASN A 134 17.83 13.09 2.21
CA ASN A 134 16.83 12.83 1.18
C ASN A 134 16.34 11.38 1.28
N GLY A 135 15.03 11.18 1.37
CA GLY A 135 14.44 9.89 1.72
C GLY A 135 13.21 9.52 0.89
N MET A 136 13.05 8.22 0.66
CA MET A 136 11.87 7.59 0.06
C MET A 136 11.29 6.60 1.08
N MET A 137 10.06 6.85 1.48
CA MET A 137 9.31 6.04 2.44
C MET A 137 8.23 5.26 1.72
N ARG A 138 8.08 3.99 2.10
CA ARG A 138 6.99 3.14 1.64
C ARG A 138 6.24 2.59 2.85
N ASP A 139 4.93 2.67 2.80
CA ASP A 139 4.05 1.90 3.67
C ASP A 139 3.16 0.96 2.82
N ALA A 140 2.23 0.27 3.46
CA ALA A 140 1.34 -0.68 2.80
C ALA A 140 0.41 -0.07 1.75
N GLU A 141 0.31 1.27 1.64
CA GLU A 141 -0.66 1.93 0.77
C GLU A 141 -0.06 3.08 -0.06
N ASN A 142 1.08 3.63 0.34
CA ASN A 142 1.59 4.89 -0.15
C ASN A 142 3.11 4.91 -0.27
N ILE A 143 3.58 5.81 -1.12
CA ILE A 143 4.98 6.19 -1.24
C ILE A 143 5.10 7.69 -0.94
N TYR A 144 6.04 8.04 -0.09
CA TYR A 144 6.33 9.41 0.28
C TYR A 144 7.79 9.75 0.03
N TYR A 145 8.03 11.02 -0.27
CA TYR A 145 9.37 11.57 -0.40
C TYR A 145 9.58 12.63 0.67
N LEU A 146 10.73 12.56 1.33
CA LEU A 146 11.20 13.51 2.33
C LEU A 146 12.55 14.05 1.87
N ASP A 147 12.51 15.12 1.08
CA ASP A 147 13.66 15.64 0.36
C ASP A 147 14.03 17.05 0.81
N SER A 148 15.30 17.38 0.67
CA SER A 148 15.82 18.73 0.90
C SER A 148 15.16 19.74 -0.04
N TYR A 149 14.57 20.79 0.53
CA TYR A 149 13.77 21.78 -0.20
C TYR A 149 14.51 23.12 -0.38
N THR A 150 15.40 23.47 0.54
CA THR A 150 16.21 24.69 0.48
C THR A 150 17.68 24.37 0.20
N GLN A 151 18.36 25.27 -0.51
CA GLN A 151 19.77 25.09 -0.87
C GLN A 151 20.71 24.98 0.35
N ASP A 152 20.29 25.49 1.52
CA ASP A 152 21.06 25.41 2.77
C ASP A 152 20.77 24.16 3.61
N ASN A 153 19.97 23.21 3.09
CA ASN A 153 19.61 21.95 3.74
C ASN A 153 18.96 22.10 5.13
N LYS A 154 18.26 23.21 5.37
CA LYS A 154 17.53 23.44 6.63
C LYS A 154 16.06 23.09 6.57
N VAL A 155 15.43 23.17 5.40
CA VAL A 155 14.02 22.87 5.21
C VAL A 155 13.87 21.69 4.25
N TYR A 156 13.00 20.76 4.63
CA TYR A 156 12.71 19.53 3.92
C TYR A 156 11.22 19.46 3.62
N ARG A 157 10.87 18.84 2.50
CA ARG A 157 9.50 18.69 2.02
C ARG A 157 9.09 17.24 2.09
N LEU A 158 8.02 16.96 2.85
CA LEU A 158 7.30 15.68 2.84
C LEU A 158 6.10 15.78 1.91
N TYR A 159 5.97 14.84 0.99
CA TYR A 159 4.79 14.72 0.14
C TYR A 159 4.55 13.28 -0.28
N ASN A 160 3.28 12.95 -0.52
CA ASN A 160 2.89 11.67 -1.09
C ASN A 160 3.02 11.74 -2.62
N ARG A 161 3.58 10.69 -3.23
CA ARG A 161 3.75 10.60 -4.69
C ARG A 161 2.45 10.81 -5.47
N LYS A 162 1.31 10.35 -4.94
CA LYS A 162 -0.01 10.54 -5.60
C LYS A 162 -0.46 12.01 -5.70
N ASN A 163 0.14 12.88 -4.89
CA ASN A 163 -0.13 14.32 -4.90
C ASN A 163 0.92 15.10 -5.70
N ALA A 164 1.88 14.41 -6.30
CA ALA A 164 2.95 14.99 -7.09
C ALA A 164 2.67 14.85 -8.59
N THR A 165 3.02 15.87 -9.35
CA THR A 165 3.06 15.86 -10.82
C THR A 165 4.41 16.39 -11.28
N SER A 166 4.94 15.83 -12.37
CA SER A 166 6.07 16.41 -13.07
C SER A 166 5.61 16.85 -14.47
N ASN A 167 6.10 17.99 -14.93
CA ASN A 167 5.81 18.48 -16.27
C ASN A 167 7.05 18.24 -17.14
N SER A 168 7.21 17.01 -17.64
CA SER A 168 8.21 16.72 -18.67
C SER A 168 7.61 15.91 -19.82
N GLN A 169 8.09 16.21 -21.01
CA GLN A 169 7.88 15.40 -22.21
C GLN A 169 9.13 14.53 -22.32
N PHE A 170 8.98 13.25 -21.97
CA PHE A 170 10.07 12.28 -22.04
C PHE A 170 9.92 11.40 -23.28
N ASP A 171 10.94 11.35 -24.12
CA ASP A 171 10.98 10.44 -25.26
C ASP A 171 11.86 9.23 -24.91
N CYS A 172 11.22 8.12 -24.56
CA CYS A 172 11.92 6.84 -24.44
C CYS A 172 12.18 6.28 -25.84
N LEU A 173 13.46 6.19 -26.20
CA LEU A 173 13.93 5.54 -27.41
C LEU A 173 14.32 4.10 -27.07
N PHE A 174 14.33 3.21 -28.05
CA PHE A 174 14.70 1.81 -27.80
C PHE A 174 15.48 1.19 -28.97
N ASN A 175 16.58 0.47 -28.67
CA ASN A 175 17.32 -0.33 -29.65
C ASN A 175 16.99 -1.82 -29.46
N THR A 176 16.52 -2.49 -30.50
CA THR A 176 16.33 -3.94 -30.48
C THR A 176 17.54 -4.63 -31.08
N GLU A 177 18.40 -5.19 -30.24
CA GLU A 177 19.21 -6.34 -30.67
C GLU A 177 18.42 -7.62 -30.35
N THR A 178 17.49 -7.98 -31.25
CA THR A 178 16.84 -9.32 -31.31
C THR A 178 16.03 -9.78 -30.09
N ALA A 179 14.99 -9.03 -29.69
CA ALA A 179 14.07 -9.44 -28.61
C ALA A 179 12.78 -10.17 -29.09
N GLU A 180 12.74 -10.72 -30.31
CA GLU A 180 11.50 -11.28 -30.87
C GLU A 180 11.19 -12.73 -30.45
N ALA A 181 12.15 -13.50 -29.92
CA ALA A 181 12.00 -14.96 -29.82
C ALA A 181 11.58 -15.55 -28.46
N LEU A 182 11.51 -14.78 -27.36
CA LEU A 182 11.23 -15.34 -26.02
C LEU A 182 9.81 -15.12 -25.51
N VAL A 183 8.98 -14.37 -26.25
CA VAL A 183 7.66 -13.93 -25.80
C VAL A 183 6.57 -15.02 -25.97
N ALA A 184 6.85 -16.09 -26.71
CA ALA A 184 5.89 -17.18 -26.89
C ALA A 184 5.67 -18.06 -25.63
N ASN A 185 6.50 -17.92 -24.58
CA ASN A 185 6.42 -18.71 -23.35
C ASN A 185 6.34 -17.88 -22.05
N SER A 186 6.15 -16.54 -22.13
CA SER A 186 6.07 -15.65 -20.96
C SER A 186 4.77 -15.79 -20.14
N ASN A 187 3.87 -16.70 -20.53
CA ASN A 187 2.76 -17.19 -19.71
C ASN A 187 3.18 -18.21 -18.64
N SER A 188 4.47 -18.57 -18.52
CA SER A 188 4.94 -19.31 -17.35
C SER A 188 4.86 -18.40 -16.11
N GLN A 189 4.26 -18.89 -15.01
CA GLN A 189 4.24 -18.27 -13.67
C GLN A 189 5.66 -18.14 -13.10
N LYS A 190 6.48 -17.29 -13.71
CA LYS A 190 7.85 -17.03 -13.29
C LYS A 190 7.84 -15.80 -12.40
N THR A 191 8.19 -16.03 -11.14
CA THR A 191 8.40 -15.01 -10.12
C THR A 191 9.74 -15.25 -9.45
N VAL A 192 10.16 -14.33 -8.59
CA VAL A 192 11.44 -14.41 -7.90
C VAL A 192 11.32 -15.44 -6.78
N ILE A 193 11.83 -16.66 -7.02
CA ILE A 193 11.60 -17.84 -6.16
C ILE A 193 12.88 -18.63 -5.83
N ASP A 194 14.07 -18.09 -6.10
CA ASP A 194 15.32 -18.85 -5.96
C ASP A 194 16.10 -18.62 -4.66
N GLY A 195 15.62 -17.76 -3.77
CA GLY A 195 16.28 -17.42 -2.51
C GLY A 195 17.64 -16.76 -2.71
N LEU A 196 17.87 -16.07 -3.85
CA LEU A 196 19.14 -15.44 -4.18
C LEU A 196 19.05 -13.91 -4.18
N LYS A 197 19.84 -13.28 -3.31
CA LYS A 197 20.13 -11.84 -3.41
C LYS A 197 21.23 -11.63 -4.44
N ARG A 198 20.98 -10.76 -5.42
CA ARG A 198 21.90 -10.49 -6.52
C ARG A 198 22.50 -9.10 -6.38
N LEU A 199 23.81 -9.03 -6.22
CA LEU A 199 24.56 -7.77 -6.19
C LEU A 199 25.21 -7.50 -7.55
N TYR A 200 24.77 -6.43 -8.23
CA TYR A 200 25.34 -5.99 -9.50
C TYR A 200 26.27 -4.80 -9.27
N ARG A 201 27.50 -4.92 -9.77
CA ARG A 201 28.48 -3.83 -9.80
C ARG A 201 28.07 -2.82 -10.87
N LEU A 202 27.69 -1.62 -10.44
CA LEU A 202 27.13 -0.56 -11.26
C LEU A 202 28.20 0.50 -11.55
N ALA A 203 28.37 0.83 -12.83
CA ALA A 203 29.17 1.95 -13.30
C ALA A 203 28.24 3.08 -13.77
N ILE A 204 28.28 4.24 -13.12
CA ILE A 204 27.51 5.41 -13.56
C ILE A 204 28.45 6.42 -14.21
N THR A 205 28.15 6.77 -15.46
CA THR A 205 28.83 7.82 -16.22
C THR A 205 28.02 9.10 -16.19
N THR A 206 28.65 10.26 -16.11
CA THR A 206 27.94 11.55 -16.21
C THR A 206 28.58 12.47 -17.24
N THR A 207 27.76 13.13 -18.05
CA THR A 207 28.26 14.17 -18.96
C THR A 207 28.73 15.41 -18.19
N THR A 208 29.50 16.26 -18.86
CA THR A 208 29.96 17.54 -18.31
C THR A 208 28.80 18.45 -17.91
N GLU A 209 27.70 18.45 -18.67
CA GLU A 209 26.48 19.23 -18.37
C GLU A 209 25.80 18.73 -17.10
N TYR A 210 25.64 17.41 -16.95
CA TYR A 210 25.09 16.84 -15.72
C TYR A 210 25.96 17.20 -14.51
N THR A 211 27.28 17.03 -14.63
CA THR A 211 28.22 17.39 -13.56
C THR A 211 28.15 18.87 -13.20
N ALA A 212 28.08 19.76 -14.20
CA ALA A 212 27.97 21.20 -13.99
C ALA A 212 26.63 21.57 -13.32
N TYR A 213 25.54 20.94 -13.73
CA TYR A 213 24.22 21.10 -13.12
C TYR A 213 24.25 20.72 -11.64
N ILE A 214 24.69 19.50 -11.32
CA ILE A 214 24.73 19.00 -9.94
C ILE A 214 25.69 19.83 -9.08
N ALA A 215 26.86 20.20 -9.59
CA ALA A 215 27.81 21.06 -8.87
C ALA A 215 27.19 22.43 -8.55
N THR A 216 26.41 22.99 -9.47
CA THR A 216 25.68 24.25 -9.24
C THR A 216 24.62 24.09 -8.14
N GLN A 217 23.82 23.03 -8.20
CA GLN A 217 22.80 22.74 -7.18
C GLN A 217 23.42 22.49 -5.80
N ALA A 218 24.60 21.88 -5.75
CA ALA A 218 25.36 21.65 -4.53
C ALA A 218 26.10 22.90 -4.00
N GLY A 219 26.04 24.03 -4.70
CA GLY A 219 26.75 25.27 -4.32
C GLY A 219 28.27 25.21 -4.54
N VAL A 220 28.77 24.24 -5.31
CA VAL A 220 30.19 24.02 -5.60
C VAL A 220 30.52 24.12 -7.09
N GLY A 221 29.71 24.83 -7.89
CA GLY A 221 29.97 25.06 -9.31
C GLY A 221 31.34 25.70 -9.61
N ASN A 222 31.80 26.58 -8.71
CA ASN A 222 33.13 27.19 -8.74
C ASN A 222 34.16 26.48 -7.83
N GLY A 223 33.80 25.32 -7.28
CA GLY A 223 34.67 24.52 -6.42
C GLY A 223 35.73 23.75 -7.22
N THR A 224 36.59 23.06 -6.48
CA THR A 224 37.59 22.13 -7.02
C THR A 224 36.93 20.92 -7.71
N ASP A 225 37.66 20.26 -8.60
CA ASP A 225 37.19 19.03 -9.25
C ASP A 225 36.80 17.94 -8.26
N ALA A 226 37.53 17.82 -7.14
CA ALA A 226 37.20 16.90 -6.06
C ALA A 226 35.83 17.21 -5.43
N GLN A 227 35.53 18.49 -5.17
CA GLN A 227 34.23 18.91 -4.64
C GLN A 227 33.09 18.66 -5.63
N LYS A 228 33.32 18.90 -6.93
CA LYS A 228 32.34 18.63 -7.99
C LYS A 228 32.03 17.14 -8.08
N LYS A 229 33.06 16.28 -8.10
CA LYS A 229 32.88 14.81 -8.11
C LYS A 229 32.17 14.30 -6.87
N ALA A 230 32.48 14.84 -5.68
CA ALA A 230 31.79 14.48 -4.46
C ALA A 230 30.30 14.87 -4.49
N ALA A 231 29.96 16.04 -5.05
CA ALA A 231 28.56 16.44 -5.25
C ALA A 231 27.84 15.52 -6.25
N VAL A 232 28.48 15.17 -7.37
CA VAL A 232 27.94 14.18 -8.34
C VAL A 232 27.72 12.83 -7.67
N LEU A 233 28.69 12.35 -6.89
CA LEU A 233 28.56 11.10 -6.17
C LEU A 233 27.41 11.10 -5.17
N ALA A 234 27.16 12.21 -4.47
CA ALA A 234 26.01 12.34 -3.56
C ALA A 234 24.68 12.21 -4.31
N ALA A 235 24.53 12.85 -5.47
CA ALA A 235 23.34 12.74 -6.30
C ALA A 235 23.16 11.32 -6.88
N VAL A 236 24.23 10.71 -7.38
CA VAL A 236 24.23 9.32 -7.88
C VAL A 236 23.91 8.32 -6.76
N ASN A 237 24.48 8.51 -5.57
CA ASN A 237 24.19 7.69 -4.40
C ASN A 237 22.70 7.74 -4.02
N LEU A 238 22.07 8.92 -4.05
CA LEU A 238 20.62 9.05 -3.85
C LEU A 238 19.81 8.30 -4.90
N ALA A 239 20.18 8.42 -6.19
CA ALA A 239 19.51 7.70 -7.26
C ALA A 239 19.59 6.18 -7.07
N VAL A 240 20.79 5.65 -6.82
CA VAL A 240 21.01 4.21 -6.57
C VAL A 240 20.27 3.74 -5.32
N ASN A 241 20.23 4.54 -4.26
CA ASN A 241 19.51 4.19 -3.04
C ASN A 241 17.99 4.02 -3.27
N ARG A 242 17.39 4.90 -4.09
CA ARG A 242 15.97 4.79 -4.50
C ARG A 242 15.72 3.61 -5.43
N LEU A 243 16.61 3.39 -6.42
CA LEU A 243 16.53 2.22 -7.30
C LEU A 243 16.58 0.91 -6.50
N ASN A 244 17.48 0.82 -5.52
CA ASN A 244 17.57 -0.35 -4.66
C ASN A 244 16.29 -0.61 -3.86
N GLN A 245 15.50 0.40 -3.50
CA GLN A 245 14.21 0.19 -2.83
C GLN A 245 13.19 -0.56 -3.71
N VAL A 246 13.24 -0.32 -5.02
CA VAL A 246 12.35 -0.97 -6.00
C VAL A 246 12.89 -2.34 -6.39
N PHE A 247 14.15 -2.40 -6.83
CA PHE A 247 14.76 -3.60 -7.38
C PHE A 247 15.03 -4.68 -6.33
N GLU A 248 15.39 -4.32 -5.08
CA GLU A 248 15.56 -5.34 -4.02
C GLU A 248 14.22 -5.99 -3.68
N LYS A 249 13.13 -5.24 -3.78
CA LYS A 249 11.79 -5.68 -3.37
C LYS A 249 11.08 -6.52 -4.43
N ASP A 250 11.14 -6.11 -5.69
CA ASP A 250 10.43 -6.83 -6.76
C ASP A 250 11.29 -7.93 -7.40
N LEU A 251 12.63 -7.86 -7.26
CA LEU A 251 13.57 -8.68 -8.04
C LEU A 251 14.71 -9.32 -7.21
N SER A 252 14.83 -9.03 -5.91
CA SER A 252 16.02 -9.36 -5.10
C SER A 252 17.34 -8.89 -5.73
N VAL A 253 17.30 -7.76 -6.45
CA VAL A 253 18.45 -7.14 -7.13
C VAL A 253 18.91 -5.90 -6.37
N ARG A 254 20.20 -5.85 -6.05
CA ARG A 254 20.87 -4.69 -5.45
C ARG A 254 21.96 -4.19 -6.37
N PHE A 255 22.04 -2.88 -6.52
CA PHE A 255 23.11 -2.18 -7.19
C PHE A 255 24.14 -1.66 -6.18
N GLN A 256 25.42 -1.83 -6.52
CA GLN A 256 26.54 -1.21 -5.82
C GLN A 256 27.47 -0.52 -6.80
N LEU A 257 27.73 0.77 -6.57
CA LEU A 257 28.69 1.57 -7.32
C LEU A 257 30.10 0.99 -7.18
N ILE A 258 30.79 0.84 -8.31
CA ILE A 258 32.17 0.34 -8.36
C ILE A 258 33.19 1.26 -7.67
N ALA A 259 34.32 0.70 -7.23
CA ALA A 259 35.36 1.36 -6.45
C ALA A 259 35.89 2.69 -7.03
N ASN A 260 35.92 2.79 -8.36
CA ASN A 260 36.45 3.91 -9.12
C ASN A 260 35.38 4.58 -10.01
N THR A 261 34.09 4.54 -9.65
CA THR A 261 33.02 5.14 -10.48
C THR A 261 33.22 6.65 -10.72
N ASP A 262 33.92 7.34 -9.82
CA ASP A 262 34.22 8.76 -9.88
C ASP A 262 35.17 9.17 -11.02
N VAL A 263 35.83 8.21 -11.69
CA VAL A 263 36.58 8.48 -12.92
C VAL A 263 35.66 8.72 -14.12
N LEU A 264 34.39 8.29 -14.03
CA LEU A 264 33.37 8.46 -15.07
C LEU A 264 32.56 9.76 -14.92
N PHE A 265 32.90 10.59 -13.92
CA PHE A 265 32.26 11.89 -13.73
C PHE A 265 33.06 12.97 -14.47
N PHE A 266 32.65 13.28 -15.70
CA PHE A 266 33.32 14.24 -16.56
C PHE A 266 33.05 15.68 -16.12
N ILE A 267 34.09 16.52 -16.12
CA ILE A 267 34.01 17.91 -15.61
C ILE A 267 34.26 18.94 -16.71
N GLN A 268 35.36 18.79 -17.46
CA GLN A 268 35.77 19.78 -18.46
C GLN A 268 35.45 19.37 -19.89
N THR A 269 35.67 18.10 -20.24
CA THR A 269 35.49 17.59 -21.60
C THR A 269 34.95 16.17 -21.57
N ASP A 270 34.04 15.86 -22.48
CA ASP A 270 33.63 14.52 -22.88
C ASP A 270 33.32 14.51 -24.40
N THR A 271 32.80 13.40 -24.93
CA THR A 271 32.39 13.27 -26.33
C THR A 271 30.86 13.17 -26.50
N PHE A 272 30.12 13.25 -25.40
CA PHE A 272 28.70 12.93 -25.37
C PHE A 272 27.88 14.07 -25.96
N ASN A 273 26.98 13.75 -26.89
CA ASN A 273 26.03 14.73 -27.42
C ASN A 273 24.67 14.57 -26.75
N ALA A 274 24.31 15.50 -25.86
CA ALA A 274 23.01 15.52 -25.16
C ALA A 274 21.77 15.61 -26.09
N LEU A 275 21.97 15.80 -27.40
CA LEU A 275 20.92 15.77 -28.43
C LEU A 275 20.77 14.41 -29.13
N ASP A 276 21.64 13.44 -28.87
CA ASP A 276 21.66 12.13 -29.54
C ASP A 276 21.90 10.99 -28.54
N ALA A 277 20.80 10.45 -28.00
CA ALA A 277 20.85 9.31 -27.07
C ALA A 277 21.45 8.04 -27.70
N GLY A 278 21.27 7.85 -29.01
CA GLY A 278 21.82 6.70 -29.74
C GLY A 278 23.35 6.73 -29.78
N GLN A 279 23.90 7.89 -30.11
CA GLN A 279 25.34 8.13 -30.06
C GLN A 279 25.86 7.98 -28.63
N MET A 280 25.23 8.63 -27.64
CA MET A 280 25.65 8.51 -26.24
C MET A 280 25.63 7.07 -25.73
N LEU A 281 24.66 6.24 -26.14
CA LEU A 281 24.60 4.84 -25.74
C LEU A 281 25.85 4.06 -26.21
N GLY A 282 26.19 4.16 -27.51
CA GLY A 282 27.35 3.47 -28.07
C GLY A 282 28.68 4.00 -27.51
N GLU A 283 28.77 5.31 -27.31
CA GLU A 283 29.93 5.93 -26.70
C GLU A 283 30.10 5.55 -25.23
N ASN A 284 29.01 5.47 -24.46
CA ASN A 284 29.08 5.11 -23.05
C ASN A 284 29.62 3.69 -22.87
N ILE A 285 29.26 2.76 -23.77
CA ILE A 285 29.85 1.41 -23.79
C ILE A 285 31.37 1.50 -23.96
N THR A 286 31.82 2.25 -24.96
CA THR A 286 33.25 2.39 -25.28
C THR A 286 34.03 3.07 -24.15
N VAL A 287 33.53 4.21 -23.65
CA VAL A 287 34.13 5.01 -22.58
C VAL A 287 34.23 4.19 -21.30
N THR A 288 33.14 3.55 -20.87
CA THR A 288 33.12 2.74 -19.64
C THR A 288 34.07 1.56 -19.77
N ASN A 289 34.07 0.87 -20.91
CA ASN A 289 34.98 -0.26 -21.14
C ASN A 289 36.45 0.15 -21.10
N ASN A 290 36.80 1.32 -21.64
CA ASN A 290 38.18 1.80 -21.67
C ASN A 290 38.67 2.29 -20.30
N LEU A 291 37.84 3.00 -19.55
CA LEU A 291 38.24 3.60 -18.27
C LEU A 291 38.14 2.61 -17.10
N ILE A 292 37.14 1.74 -17.10
CA ILE A 292 36.88 0.79 -16.01
C ILE A 292 37.42 -0.59 -16.33
N GLY A 293 37.37 -1.01 -17.60
CA GLY A 293 37.64 -2.38 -18.01
C GLY A 293 36.38 -3.25 -17.91
N VAL A 294 36.09 -4.02 -18.98
CA VAL A 294 34.87 -4.83 -19.11
C VAL A 294 34.66 -5.77 -17.92
N ALA A 295 35.70 -6.35 -17.32
CA ALA A 295 35.56 -7.30 -16.22
C ALA A 295 35.15 -6.67 -14.87
N ASN A 296 35.28 -5.34 -14.73
CA ASN A 296 35.22 -4.65 -13.45
C ASN A 296 33.83 -4.10 -13.10
N TYR A 297 32.84 -4.30 -13.96
CA TYR A 297 31.46 -3.91 -13.72
C TYR A 297 30.48 -4.89 -14.40
N ASP A 298 29.22 -4.88 -13.97
CA ASP A 298 28.17 -5.81 -14.41
C ASP A 298 27.07 -5.09 -15.22
N LEU A 299 26.85 -3.81 -14.91
CA LEU A 299 25.90 -2.91 -15.55
C LEU A 299 26.49 -1.49 -15.56
N GLY A 300 26.32 -0.77 -16.66
CA GLY A 300 26.67 0.63 -16.79
C GLY A 300 25.51 1.46 -17.32
N HIS A 301 25.43 2.71 -16.89
CA HIS A 301 24.39 3.64 -17.30
C HIS A 301 24.92 5.07 -17.29
N LEU A 302 24.45 5.92 -18.20
CA LEU A 302 24.88 7.32 -18.31
C LEU A 302 23.76 8.27 -17.89
N PHE A 303 24.09 9.26 -17.07
CA PHE A 303 23.22 10.40 -16.76
C PHE A 303 23.70 11.65 -17.48
N PHE A 304 22.77 12.36 -18.12
CA PHE A 304 23.05 13.63 -18.77
C PHE A 304 21.98 14.67 -18.40
N GLN A 305 22.35 15.95 -18.52
CA GLN A 305 21.35 17.02 -18.49
C GLN A 305 20.84 17.24 -19.92
N ALA A 306 19.55 17.00 -20.14
CA ALA A 306 18.93 17.26 -21.42
C ALA A 306 18.58 18.75 -21.57
N ASN A 307 18.34 19.19 -22.80
CA ASN A 307 17.75 20.50 -23.05
C ASN A 307 16.26 20.49 -22.64
N ALA A 308 15.74 21.65 -22.23
CA ALA A 308 14.32 21.79 -21.88
C ALA A 308 13.40 21.31 -23.02
N GLY A 309 12.52 20.35 -22.72
CA GLY A 309 11.60 19.76 -23.69
C GLY A 309 12.20 18.61 -24.52
N ASN A 310 13.41 18.15 -24.19
CA ASN A 310 14.06 17.01 -24.82
C ASN A 310 14.48 15.96 -23.78
N ASP A 311 13.68 15.77 -22.72
CA ASP A 311 13.95 14.71 -21.76
C ASP A 311 13.86 13.38 -22.52
N ASN A 312 14.84 12.50 -22.40
CA ASN A 312 14.87 11.25 -23.15
C ASN A 312 15.74 10.21 -22.48
N GLY A 313 15.51 8.96 -22.88
CA GLY A 313 16.26 7.80 -22.43
C GLY A 313 16.39 6.79 -23.56
N LEU A 314 17.42 5.96 -23.47
CA LEU A 314 17.61 4.85 -24.40
C LEU A 314 18.41 3.75 -23.71
N ALA A 315 17.88 2.53 -23.77
CA ALA A 315 18.57 1.34 -23.30
C ALA A 315 18.65 0.25 -24.37
N GLN A 316 19.74 -0.51 -24.31
CA GLN A 316 19.86 -1.77 -25.02
C GLN A 316 19.24 -2.90 -24.17
N THR A 317 18.37 -3.70 -24.79
CA THR A 317 17.53 -4.70 -24.10
C THR A 317 17.73 -6.10 -24.66
N PRO A 318 18.08 -7.09 -23.81
CA PRO A 318 18.79 -6.91 -22.55
C PRO A 318 20.26 -6.55 -22.80
N SER A 319 20.88 -5.81 -21.89
CA SER A 319 22.32 -5.48 -21.96
C SER A 319 23.11 -5.96 -20.75
N VAL A 320 22.47 -6.16 -19.59
CA VAL A 320 23.14 -6.60 -18.35
C VAL A 320 24.03 -7.82 -18.60
N CYS A 321 25.25 -7.81 -18.05
CA CYS A 321 26.27 -8.86 -18.22
C CYS A 321 26.76 -9.14 -19.65
N SER A 322 26.33 -8.39 -20.67
CA SER A 322 26.81 -8.55 -22.06
C SER A 322 28.05 -7.69 -22.35
N ASN A 323 28.55 -7.73 -23.59
CA ASN A 323 29.59 -6.79 -24.06
C ASN A 323 29.08 -5.35 -24.15
N ASN A 324 27.76 -5.16 -24.23
CA ASN A 324 27.10 -3.87 -24.33
C ASN A 324 26.47 -3.44 -22.99
N LYS A 325 26.93 -4.00 -21.87
CA LYS A 325 26.34 -3.81 -20.54
C LYS A 325 26.37 -2.38 -19.99
N ALA A 326 27.06 -1.45 -20.65
CA ALA A 326 26.98 -0.01 -20.39
C ALA A 326 26.03 0.74 -21.35
N GLY A 327 25.29 0.02 -22.19
CA GLY A 327 24.38 0.55 -23.20
C GLY A 327 23.05 1.03 -22.61
N GLY A 328 23.09 2.11 -21.83
CA GLY A 328 21.92 2.76 -21.26
C GLY A 328 22.22 4.22 -20.95
N VAL A 329 21.29 5.11 -21.30
CA VAL A 329 21.39 6.55 -21.05
C VAL A 329 20.03 7.08 -20.58
N THR A 330 20.06 8.02 -19.64
CA THR A 330 18.86 8.74 -19.18
C THR A 330 19.20 10.21 -18.96
N GLY A 331 18.35 11.10 -19.45
CA GLY A 331 18.51 12.53 -19.24
C GLY A 331 17.19 13.27 -19.16
N SER A 332 17.24 14.37 -18.42
CA SER A 332 16.17 15.34 -18.34
C SER A 332 16.72 16.73 -18.11
N ALA A 333 15.92 17.76 -18.37
CA ALA A 333 16.29 19.14 -18.12
C ALA A 333 16.58 19.44 -16.64
N VAL A 334 15.91 18.70 -15.75
CA VAL A 334 16.10 18.71 -14.30
C VAL A 334 16.39 17.27 -13.86
N PRO A 335 17.64 16.79 -13.99
CA PRO A 335 17.99 15.36 -13.85
C PRO A 335 18.22 14.96 -12.39
N VAL A 336 17.23 15.31 -11.55
CA VAL A 336 17.17 15.06 -10.11
C VAL A 336 15.73 14.79 -9.67
N GLY A 337 15.56 14.32 -8.44
CA GLY A 337 14.25 14.06 -7.87
C GLY A 337 13.65 12.73 -8.32
N ASP A 338 12.46 12.43 -7.80
CA ASP A 338 11.81 11.13 -8.04
C ASP A 338 11.33 10.92 -9.47
N PRO A 339 10.90 11.92 -10.27
CA PRO A 339 10.53 11.64 -11.65
C PRO A 339 11.73 11.17 -12.47
N PHE A 340 12.89 11.83 -12.29
CA PHE A 340 14.10 11.39 -12.97
C PHE A 340 14.48 9.95 -12.59
N VAL A 341 14.49 9.61 -11.31
CA VAL A 341 14.97 8.30 -10.85
C VAL A 341 13.96 7.18 -11.08
N ILE A 342 12.68 7.39 -10.74
CA ILE A 342 11.65 6.35 -10.79
C ILE A 342 10.99 6.26 -12.16
N ASP A 343 10.69 7.39 -12.81
CA ASP A 343 9.99 7.35 -14.09
C ASP A 343 10.94 7.07 -15.24
N TYR A 344 12.19 7.56 -15.19
CA TYR A 344 13.13 7.45 -16.31
C TYR A 344 14.25 6.45 -16.04
N VAL A 345 15.07 6.64 -15.00
CA VAL A 345 16.23 5.75 -14.78
C VAL A 345 15.79 4.31 -14.49
N ALA A 346 14.77 4.10 -13.64
CA ALA A 346 14.27 2.76 -13.37
C ALA A 346 13.63 2.09 -14.61
N HIS A 347 13.02 2.88 -15.50
CA HIS A 347 12.45 2.42 -16.76
C HIS A 347 13.54 1.92 -17.71
N GLU A 348 14.54 2.76 -17.97
CA GLU A 348 15.65 2.41 -18.86
C GLU A 348 16.49 1.26 -18.27
N MET A 349 16.69 1.21 -16.95
CA MET A 349 17.33 0.04 -16.32
C MET A 349 16.45 -1.21 -16.44
N GLY A 350 15.11 -1.10 -16.35
CA GLY A 350 14.19 -2.20 -16.61
C GLY A 350 14.38 -2.82 -18.01
N HIS A 351 14.58 -1.97 -19.02
CA HIS A 351 15.01 -2.38 -20.36
C HIS A 351 16.37 -3.08 -20.38
N GLN A 352 17.39 -2.53 -19.69
CA GLN A 352 18.69 -3.20 -19.59
C GLN A 352 18.59 -4.62 -18.98
N PHE A 353 17.61 -4.85 -18.10
CA PHE A 353 17.26 -6.14 -17.51
C PHE A 353 16.34 -7.01 -18.37
N GLY A 354 15.77 -6.49 -19.46
CA GLY A 354 15.02 -7.26 -20.45
C GLY A 354 13.51 -7.05 -20.44
N ALA A 355 12.96 -6.12 -19.67
CA ALA A 355 11.52 -5.83 -19.67
C ALA A 355 11.11 -5.05 -20.92
N ASN A 356 9.88 -5.30 -21.38
CA ASN A 356 9.22 -4.53 -22.43
C ASN A 356 8.20 -3.55 -21.83
N HIS A 357 7.78 -2.61 -22.69
CA HIS A 357 6.73 -1.65 -22.42
C HIS A 357 5.39 -2.29 -22.05
N THR A 358 4.68 -1.73 -21.05
CA THR A 358 3.38 -2.24 -20.60
C THR A 358 2.17 -1.43 -21.09
N GLN A 359 2.39 -0.22 -21.60
CA GLN A 359 1.33 0.70 -22.01
C GLN A 359 0.54 0.26 -23.25
N ASN A 360 -0.73 0.65 -23.30
CA ASN A 360 -1.64 0.42 -24.44
C ASN A 360 -2.04 1.74 -25.15
N ASN A 361 -1.24 2.80 -25.03
CA ASN A 361 -1.32 3.94 -25.94
C ASN A 361 -0.56 3.61 -27.25
N ASN A 362 -0.46 4.57 -28.18
CA ASN A 362 0.21 4.36 -29.47
C ASN A 362 1.70 4.72 -29.46
N CYS A 363 2.27 5.15 -28.33
CA CYS A 363 3.68 5.51 -28.23
C CYS A 363 4.52 4.30 -27.87
N ASN A 364 5.38 3.86 -28.82
CA ASN A 364 6.34 2.77 -28.64
C ASN A 364 5.77 1.49 -28.01
N ARG A 365 4.47 1.24 -28.21
CA ARG A 365 3.79 0.08 -27.61
C ARG A 365 4.42 -1.23 -28.07
N ASN A 366 4.75 -2.09 -27.11
CA ASN A 366 5.00 -3.50 -27.39
C ASN A 366 3.67 -4.26 -27.33
N ASN A 367 3.19 -4.79 -28.46
CA ASN A 367 1.88 -5.44 -28.53
C ASN A 367 1.77 -6.64 -27.57
N ALA A 368 2.83 -7.43 -27.41
CA ALA A 368 2.79 -8.67 -26.64
C ALA A 368 2.79 -8.45 -25.11
N THR A 369 3.16 -7.26 -24.66
CA THR A 369 3.18 -6.88 -23.24
C THR A 369 2.31 -5.66 -22.93
N SER A 370 1.48 -5.20 -23.88
CA SER A 370 0.59 -4.04 -23.74
C SER A 370 -0.61 -4.28 -22.80
N VAL A 371 -0.34 -4.60 -21.55
CA VAL A 371 -1.28 -5.09 -20.52
C VAL A 371 -1.83 -4.02 -19.59
N GLU A 372 -1.40 -2.77 -19.72
CA GLU A 372 -1.91 -1.64 -18.94
C GLU A 372 -2.59 -0.59 -19.84
N PRO A 373 -3.76 -0.06 -19.47
CA PRO A 373 -4.53 0.85 -20.32
C PRO A 373 -3.83 2.21 -20.49
N GLY A 374 -4.12 2.90 -21.58
CA GLY A 374 -3.58 4.24 -21.86
C GLY A 374 -2.07 4.28 -21.71
N SER A 375 -1.56 5.28 -21.00
CA SER A 375 -0.13 5.44 -20.70
C SER A 375 0.40 4.56 -19.57
N ALA A 376 -0.39 3.59 -19.08
CA ALA A 376 -0.06 2.69 -17.97
C ALA A 376 0.11 3.39 -16.61
N SER A 377 0.40 2.60 -15.57
CA SER A 377 0.64 3.05 -14.20
C SER A 377 1.96 2.54 -13.61
N SER A 378 2.50 1.39 -14.05
CA SER A 378 3.77 0.84 -13.53
C SER A 378 5.03 1.43 -14.21
N ILE A 379 6.23 1.10 -13.70
CA ILE A 379 7.51 1.66 -14.16
C ILE A 379 7.73 1.47 -15.66
N MET A 380 7.38 0.32 -16.24
CA MET A 380 7.57 0.06 -17.68
C MET A 380 6.49 0.68 -18.57
N GLY A 381 5.63 1.51 -17.98
CA GLY A 381 4.64 2.34 -18.64
C GLY A 381 5.16 3.72 -19.01
N TYR A 382 4.32 4.52 -19.68
CA TYR A 382 4.59 5.91 -20.08
C TYR A 382 3.74 6.90 -19.27
N ALA A 383 3.54 6.63 -17.98
CA ALA A 383 2.63 7.40 -17.13
C ALA A 383 3.04 8.90 -17.13
N GLY A 384 2.10 9.78 -17.46
CA GLY A 384 2.35 11.22 -17.59
C GLY A 384 2.99 11.67 -18.91
N ILE A 385 3.59 10.76 -19.66
CA ILE A 385 4.48 11.05 -20.78
C ILE A 385 3.71 11.09 -22.11
N CYS A 386 3.02 10.01 -22.46
CA CYS A 386 2.29 9.89 -23.73
C CYS A 386 0.77 9.71 -23.51
N PRO A 387 -0.05 10.70 -23.90
CA PRO A 387 -1.50 10.61 -23.79
C PRO A 387 -2.14 9.43 -24.57
N PRO A 388 -3.32 8.94 -24.15
CA PRO A 388 -4.10 9.42 -23.01
C PRO A 388 -3.50 8.93 -21.69
N ASN A 389 -3.28 9.88 -20.76
CA ASN A 389 -2.56 9.62 -19.52
C ASN A 389 -3.48 9.06 -18.42
N VAL A 390 -3.16 7.88 -17.89
CA VAL A 390 -3.89 7.27 -16.75
C VAL A 390 -3.63 8.04 -15.46
N GLN A 391 -2.38 8.48 -15.31
CA GLN A 391 -1.88 9.28 -14.22
C GLN A 391 -0.65 10.07 -14.68
N SER A 392 -0.11 10.92 -13.81
CA SER A 392 0.95 11.88 -14.17
C SER A 392 2.38 11.34 -14.00
N ASN A 393 2.60 10.25 -13.26
CA ASN A 393 3.92 9.67 -13.05
C ASN A 393 3.75 8.17 -12.78
N SER A 394 4.76 7.34 -12.96
CA SER A 394 4.67 5.89 -12.72
C SER A 394 4.59 5.59 -11.23
N ASP A 395 3.93 4.53 -10.83
CA ASP A 395 4.03 4.00 -9.48
C ASP A 395 5.34 3.21 -9.36
N ALA A 396 6.07 3.33 -8.24
CA ALA A 396 7.41 2.76 -8.10
C ALA A 396 7.40 1.24 -7.82
N TYR A 397 6.88 0.47 -8.77
CA TYR A 397 6.91 -1.00 -8.81
C TYR A 397 6.82 -1.50 -10.26
N PHE A 398 7.20 -2.76 -10.46
CA PHE A 398 7.07 -3.44 -11.75
C PHE A 398 5.77 -4.24 -11.83
N HIS A 399 5.09 -4.17 -12.97
CA HIS A 399 3.94 -5.02 -13.29
C HIS A 399 4.33 -6.51 -13.28
N ALA A 400 3.40 -7.41 -12.96
CA ALA A 400 3.64 -8.86 -12.94
C ALA A 400 4.31 -9.41 -14.23
N VAL A 401 3.96 -8.84 -15.39
CA VAL A 401 4.57 -9.18 -16.70
C VAL A 401 6.04 -8.75 -16.76
N SER A 402 6.37 -7.52 -16.35
CA SER A 402 7.75 -7.03 -16.33
C SER A 402 8.63 -7.84 -15.37
N ILE A 403 8.10 -8.24 -14.20
CA ILE A 403 8.81 -9.10 -13.26
C ILE A 403 9.11 -10.46 -13.90
N ALA A 404 8.14 -11.06 -14.59
CA ALA A 404 8.34 -12.35 -15.27
C ALA A 404 9.38 -12.27 -16.40
N GLU A 405 9.40 -11.18 -17.18
CA GLU A 405 10.40 -10.94 -18.23
C GLU A 405 11.80 -10.77 -17.64
N ILE A 406 11.95 -9.90 -16.64
CA ILE A 406 13.24 -9.66 -15.99
C ILE A 406 13.73 -10.93 -15.31
N TYR A 407 12.88 -11.62 -14.55
CA TYR A 407 13.26 -12.83 -13.85
C TYR A 407 13.68 -13.96 -14.81
N THR A 408 13.05 -14.04 -15.97
CA THR A 408 13.49 -14.95 -17.04
C THR A 408 14.92 -14.65 -17.46
N ARG A 409 15.33 -13.38 -17.57
CA ARG A 409 16.72 -13.01 -17.86
C ARG A 409 17.66 -13.20 -16.67
N LEU A 410 17.20 -12.96 -15.44
CA LEU A 410 18.00 -13.21 -14.23
C LEU A 410 18.35 -14.69 -14.06
N THR A 411 17.58 -15.60 -14.66
CA THR A 411 17.77 -17.05 -14.58
C THR A 411 18.29 -17.68 -15.87
N THR A 412 18.26 -16.97 -17.00
CA THR A 412 18.68 -17.50 -18.32
C THR A 412 19.42 -16.47 -19.17
N GLY A 413 20.28 -16.93 -20.09
CA GLY A 413 21.01 -16.05 -21.00
C GLY A 413 22.11 -15.22 -20.31
N ASN A 414 22.60 -14.17 -20.96
CA ASN A 414 23.75 -13.40 -20.45
C ASN A 414 23.50 -12.77 -19.09
N THR A 415 22.31 -12.20 -18.84
CA THR A 415 21.96 -11.54 -17.57
C THR A 415 22.13 -12.44 -16.35
N SER A 416 22.02 -13.76 -16.50
CA SER A 416 22.25 -14.72 -15.40
C SER A 416 23.73 -15.02 -15.13
N THR A 417 24.65 -14.62 -16.02
CA THR A 417 26.08 -14.99 -15.96
C THR A 417 26.91 -14.12 -15.02
N CYS A 418 26.44 -12.93 -14.65
CA CYS A 418 27.12 -12.03 -13.72
C CYS A 418 26.25 -11.67 -12.50
N GLY A 419 26.71 -10.70 -11.72
CA GLY A 419 26.17 -10.37 -10.40
C GLY A 419 26.55 -11.42 -9.35
N THR A 420 27.02 -10.95 -8.19
CA THR A 420 27.31 -11.83 -7.06
C THR A 420 25.99 -12.33 -6.48
N LYS A 421 25.78 -13.66 -6.52
CA LYS A 421 24.57 -14.30 -6.03
C LYS A 421 24.83 -14.84 -4.63
N THR A 422 24.13 -14.31 -3.64
CA THR A 422 24.23 -14.75 -2.26
C THR A 422 22.94 -15.45 -1.87
N PRO A 423 22.98 -16.75 -1.51
CA PRO A 423 21.80 -17.40 -0.97
C PRO A 423 21.45 -16.79 0.38
N PHE A 424 20.16 -16.62 0.64
CA PHE A 424 19.65 -16.17 1.92
C PHE A 424 18.41 -16.98 2.30
N SER A 425 18.09 -17.02 3.59
CA SER A 425 16.94 -17.77 4.11
C SER A 425 15.70 -16.91 3.99
N ASN A 426 15.06 -16.97 2.84
CA ASN A 426 13.75 -16.38 2.57
C ASN A 426 13.04 -17.24 1.53
N ALA A 427 11.91 -17.82 1.90
CA ALA A 427 11.08 -18.59 0.99
C ALA A 427 10.17 -17.68 0.17
N GLU A 428 9.77 -18.14 -1.00
CA GLU A 428 8.74 -17.45 -1.76
C GLU A 428 7.35 -17.59 -1.12
N PRO A 429 6.50 -16.56 -1.24
CA PRO A 429 5.12 -16.69 -0.82
C PRO A 429 4.38 -17.64 -1.78
N VAL A 430 3.61 -18.57 -1.22
CA VAL A 430 2.73 -19.47 -1.98
C VAL A 430 1.39 -18.78 -2.16
N VAL A 431 0.94 -18.63 -3.41
CA VAL A 431 -0.25 -17.84 -3.78
C VAL A 431 -1.31 -18.72 -4.42
N ASN A 432 -2.57 -18.45 -4.10
CA ASN A 432 -3.75 -19.02 -4.72
C ASN A 432 -4.73 -17.90 -5.08
N ALA A 433 -4.92 -17.67 -6.38
CA ALA A 433 -5.81 -16.65 -6.96
C ALA A 433 -7.29 -17.09 -7.00
N GLY A 434 -7.57 -18.34 -6.60
CA GLY A 434 -8.88 -18.97 -6.69
C GLY A 434 -9.11 -19.65 -8.04
N LEU A 435 -10.28 -20.28 -8.18
CA LEU A 435 -10.66 -20.97 -9.40
C LEU A 435 -11.11 -19.99 -10.49
N ASP A 436 -10.92 -20.37 -11.76
CA ASP A 436 -11.55 -19.73 -12.90
C ASP A 436 -13.08 -19.60 -12.70
N LYS A 437 -13.63 -18.45 -13.09
CA LYS A 437 -15.07 -18.15 -12.93
C LYS A 437 -15.71 -17.66 -14.20
N THR A 438 -17.01 -17.90 -14.32
CA THR A 438 -17.86 -17.27 -15.32
C THR A 438 -18.76 -16.24 -14.64
N ILE A 439 -18.78 -15.01 -15.15
CA ILE A 439 -19.55 -13.89 -14.59
C ILE A 439 -20.52 -13.29 -15.61
N PRO A 440 -21.66 -12.72 -15.16
CA PRO A 440 -22.56 -11.95 -16.02
C PRO A 440 -21.86 -10.72 -16.62
N LYS A 441 -22.23 -10.34 -17.85
CA LYS A 441 -21.75 -9.11 -18.49
C LYS A 441 -22.08 -7.86 -17.69
N SER A 442 -21.30 -6.80 -17.88
CA SER A 442 -21.55 -5.46 -17.30
C SER A 442 -21.77 -5.48 -15.78
N THR A 443 -21.16 -6.42 -15.07
CA THR A 443 -21.37 -6.63 -13.63
C THR A 443 -20.06 -6.47 -12.86
N PRO A 444 -20.02 -5.66 -11.79
CA PRO A 444 -18.85 -5.56 -10.92
C PRO A 444 -18.48 -6.88 -10.27
N PHE A 445 -17.20 -7.05 -9.96
CA PHE A 445 -16.70 -8.24 -9.29
C PHE A 445 -15.55 -7.93 -8.34
N VAL A 446 -15.23 -8.87 -7.45
CA VAL A 446 -14.11 -8.78 -6.51
C VAL A 446 -13.27 -10.04 -6.63
N LEU A 447 -11.97 -9.88 -6.88
CA LEU A 447 -11.01 -10.97 -6.84
C LEU A 447 -10.31 -10.97 -5.48
N ASN A 448 -10.02 -12.15 -4.94
CA ASN A 448 -9.36 -12.33 -3.65
C ASN A 448 -8.37 -13.48 -3.74
N ALA A 449 -7.15 -13.25 -3.25
CA ALA A 449 -6.12 -14.27 -3.18
C ALA A 449 -5.99 -14.79 -1.75
N VAL A 450 -5.51 -16.01 -1.61
CA VAL A 450 -4.97 -16.54 -0.36
C VAL A 450 -3.49 -16.74 -0.58
N ALA A 451 -2.66 -16.21 0.32
CA ALA A 451 -1.24 -16.45 0.28
C ALA A 451 -0.70 -16.80 1.66
N THR A 452 0.33 -17.63 1.68
CA THR A 452 1.07 -18.01 2.90
C THR A 452 2.55 -17.83 2.66
N ASP A 453 3.24 -17.45 3.71
CA ASP A 453 4.68 -17.25 3.71
C ASP A 453 5.27 -17.98 4.92
N SER A 454 6.28 -18.82 4.70
CA SER A 454 6.84 -19.66 5.78
C SER A 454 7.71 -18.89 6.76
N ASP A 455 8.25 -17.76 6.33
CA ASP A 455 9.09 -16.87 7.13
C ASP A 455 8.24 -15.86 7.93
N ASN A 456 6.93 -15.84 7.65
CA ASN A 456 5.92 -15.00 8.28
C ASN A 456 6.21 -13.50 8.03
N ASP A 457 6.69 -13.19 6.83
CA ASP A 457 6.91 -11.83 6.38
C ASP A 457 5.57 -11.12 6.06
N PRO A 458 5.48 -9.78 6.23
CA PRO A 458 4.25 -9.06 5.91
C PRO A 458 4.00 -8.99 4.40
N LEU A 459 2.89 -9.55 3.92
CA LEU A 459 2.60 -9.63 2.48
C LEU A 459 1.93 -8.39 1.89
N THR A 460 2.27 -8.06 0.63
CA THR A 460 1.51 -7.12 -0.20
C THR A 460 1.11 -7.72 -1.54
N TYR A 461 -0.03 -7.29 -2.07
CA TYR A 461 -0.73 -7.91 -3.20
C TYR A 461 -0.98 -6.90 -4.32
N THR A 462 -0.82 -7.33 -5.56
CA THR A 462 -1.40 -6.68 -6.75
C THR A 462 -2.32 -7.65 -7.49
N TRP A 463 -3.44 -7.11 -7.97
CA TRP A 463 -4.36 -7.79 -8.87
C TRP A 463 -4.36 -7.03 -10.19
N GLU A 464 -3.73 -7.60 -11.21
CA GLU A 464 -3.42 -6.91 -12.47
C GLU A 464 -3.92 -7.71 -13.66
N GLN A 465 -4.36 -7.05 -14.73
CA GLN A 465 -4.71 -7.75 -15.97
C GLN A 465 -3.45 -8.14 -16.74
N THR A 466 -3.55 -9.26 -17.46
CA THR A 466 -2.50 -9.75 -18.37
C THR A 466 -2.98 -9.84 -19.82
N ASP A 467 -4.19 -9.31 -20.10
CA ASP A 467 -4.76 -9.18 -21.44
C ASP A 467 -4.01 -8.12 -22.27
N PHE A 468 -3.18 -8.57 -23.21
CA PHE A 468 -2.45 -7.69 -24.11
C PHE A 468 -3.22 -7.43 -25.43
N GLY A 469 -2.67 -6.53 -26.24
CA GLY A 469 -3.14 -6.25 -27.60
C GLY A 469 -3.71 -4.85 -27.74
N ALA A 470 -3.47 -4.22 -28.88
CA ALA A 470 -3.90 -2.85 -29.15
C ALA A 470 -5.43 -2.71 -29.06
N ALA A 471 -5.90 -1.79 -28.22
CA ALA A 471 -7.32 -1.50 -28.06
C ALA A 471 -7.57 0.01 -27.91
N THR A 472 -8.84 0.42 -28.02
CA THR A 472 -9.22 1.82 -27.78
C THR A 472 -8.95 2.20 -26.33
N MET A 473 -8.30 3.37 -26.11
CA MET A 473 -7.96 3.92 -24.80
C MET A 473 -8.48 5.37 -24.64
N PRO A 474 -9.07 5.77 -23.49
CA PRO A 474 -9.45 4.94 -22.34
C PRO A 474 -10.32 3.74 -22.75
N PRO A 475 -10.23 2.62 -22.01
CA PRO A 475 -10.88 1.38 -22.41
C PRO A 475 -12.39 1.57 -22.59
N LEU A 476 -12.98 0.78 -23.49
CA LEU A 476 -14.43 0.73 -23.70
C LEU A 476 -14.98 -0.61 -23.25
N PRO A 477 -16.22 -0.68 -22.71
CA PRO A 477 -16.89 -1.94 -22.36
C PRO A 477 -16.91 -2.98 -23.49
N ALA A 478 -16.98 -2.51 -24.74
CA ALA A 478 -17.05 -3.35 -25.93
C ALA A 478 -15.68 -3.77 -26.48
N ASN A 479 -14.56 -3.35 -25.88
CA ASN A 479 -13.24 -3.82 -26.29
C ASN A 479 -13.21 -5.36 -26.21
N THR A 480 -12.70 -6.01 -27.24
CA THR A 480 -12.56 -7.48 -27.30
C THR A 480 -11.13 -7.96 -26.99
N VAL A 481 -10.16 -7.04 -26.98
CA VAL A 481 -8.73 -7.26 -26.70
C VAL A 481 -8.19 -6.13 -25.81
N GLY A 482 -6.96 -6.28 -25.33
CA GLY A 482 -6.26 -5.27 -24.52
C GLY A 482 -6.84 -5.05 -23.12
N PRO A 483 -6.21 -4.25 -22.28
CA PRO A 483 -6.62 -4.10 -20.89
C PRO A 483 -7.89 -3.26 -20.72
N LEU A 484 -8.74 -3.65 -19.78
CA LEU A 484 -9.93 -2.93 -19.34
C LEU A 484 -9.74 -2.26 -17.98
N PHE A 485 -8.78 -2.71 -17.16
CA PHE A 485 -8.55 -2.25 -15.80
C PHE A 485 -7.11 -1.81 -15.62
N ARG A 486 -6.92 -0.58 -15.13
CA ARG A 486 -5.60 -0.06 -14.77
C ARG A 486 -4.91 -0.88 -13.67
N SER A 487 -3.59 -0.84 -13.62
CA SER A 487 -2.87 -1.30 -12.45
C SER A 487 -2.87 -0.25 -11.32
N VAL A 488 -2.60 -0.71 -10.11
CA VAL A 488 -2.59 0.08 -8.87
C VAL A 488 -1.48 -0.41 -7.93
N LEU A 489 -0.93 0.48 -7.10
CA LEU A 489 0.11 0.16 -6.13
C LEU A 489 -0.18 -1.11 -5.31
N PRO A 490 0.84 -1.95 -5.03
CA PRO A 490 0.69 -3.08 -4.13
C PRO A 490 0.19 -2.67 -2.74
N THR A 491 -0.78 -3.40 -2.19
CA THR A 491 -1.34 -3.13 -0.85
C THR A 491 -1.40 -4.36 0.04
N ALA A 492 -1.61 -4.19 1.35
CA ALA A 492 -1.84 -5.32 2.26
C ALA A 492 -3.19 -6.04 2.03
N ASN A 493 -4.08 -5.49 1.20
CA ASN A 493 -5.38 -6.12 0.91
C ASN A 493 -5.21 -7.26 -0.10
N SER A 494 -5.59 -8.48 0.30
CA SER A 494 -5.57 -9.66 -0.56
C SER A 494 -6.62 -9.63 -1.68
N PHE A 495 -7.54 -8.66 -1.66
CA PHE A 495 -8.64 -8.53 -2.60
C PHE A 495 -8.64 -7.17 -3.31
N ARG A 496 -9.23 -7.14 -4.51
CA ARG A 496 -9.48 -5.92 -5.28
C ARG A 496 -10.85 -5.97 -5.95
N TYR A 497 -11.57 -4.86 -5.89
CA TYR A 497 -12.83 -4.65 -6.61
C TYR A 497 -12.56 -4.14 -8.03
N PHE A 498 -13.37 -4.60 -8.98
CA PHE A 498 -13.32 -4.25 -10.39
C PHE A 498 -14.70 -3.77 -10.88
N PRO A 499 -14.85 -2.47 -11.24
CA PRO A 499 -13.90 -1.38 -10.97
C PRO A 499 -13.72 -1.16 -9.46
N ARG A 500 -12.79 -0.28 -9.06
CA ARG A 500 -12.55 0.07 -7.66
C ARG A 500 -13.86 0.37 -6.92
N LEU A 501 -13.92 0.00 -5.64
CA LEU A 501 -15.16 0.06 -4.85
C LEU A 501 -15.82 1.43 -4.89
N SER A 502 -15.05 2.51 -4.80
CA SER A 502 -15.60 3.88 -4.86
C SER A 502 -16.31 4.19 -6.18
N THR A 503 -15.90 3.59 -7.30
CA THR A 503 -16.61 3.69 -8.59
C THR A 503 -17.95 2.94 -8.54
N ILE A 504 -17.96 1.73 -7.96
CA ILE A 504 -19.17 0.92 -7.77
C ILE A 504 -20.17 1.70 -6.88
N ILE A 505 -19.73 2.22 -5.75
CA ILE A 505 -20.54 3.01 -4.81
C ILE A 505 -21.05 4.30 -5.46
N SER A 506 -20.25 5.00 -6.25
CA SER A 506 -20.70 6.23 -6.92
C SER A 506 -21.73 5.99 -8.04
N GLY A 507 -21.97 4.73 -8.40
CA GLY A 507 -22.73 4.33 -9.57
C GLY A 507 -21.82 4.25 -10.80
N TYR A 508 -21.59 3.02 -11.27
CA TYR A 508 -20.82 2.80 -12.49
C TYR A 508 -21.54 3.41 -13.70
N ASN A 509 -20.83 4.22 -14.48
CA ASN A 509 -21.31 4.77 -15.74
C ASN A 509 -20.35 4.39 -16.88
N PRO A 510 -20.76 3.50 -17.81
CA PRO A 510 -19.89 3.04 -18.89
C PRO A 510 -19.51 4.15 -19.88
N ALA A 511 -20.26 5.25 -19.95
CA ALA A 511 -20.04 6.34 -20.89
C ALA A 511 -18.89 7.30 -20.49
N ILE A 512 -18.38 7.22 -19.25
CA ILE A 512 -17.30 8.08 -18.79
C ILE A 512 -15.98 7.64 -19.44
N ASN A 513 -15.54 8.35 -20.48
CA ASN A 513 -14.31 8.04 -21.21
C ASN A 513 -13.32 9.21 -21.23
N THR A 514 -13.53 10.23 -20.39
CA THR A 514 -12.64 11.38 -20.29
C THR A 514 -11.37 10.96 -19.52
N PRO A 515 -10.15 11.08 -20.09
CA PRO A 515 -8.90 10.64 -19.44
C PRO A 515 -8.65 11.24 -18.04
N THR A 516 -9.15 12.45 -17.79
CA THR A 516 -9.02 13.13 -16.49
C THR A 516 -9.93 12.56 -15.39
N ASP A 517 -10.92 11.73 -15.76
CA ASP A 517 -11.75 11.02 -14.80
C ASP A 517 -11.18 9.61 -14.57
N VAL A 518 -10.78 9.34 -13.34
CA VAL A 518 -10.23 8.04 -12.92
C VAL A 518 -11.14 6.84 -13.24
N ARG A 519 -12.46 7.06 -13.38
CA ARG A 519 -13.44 6.03 -13.76
C ARG A 519 -13.36 5.62 -15.23
N ALA A 520 -12.65 6.38 -16.07
CA ALA A 520 -12.45 6.03 -17.48
C ALA A 520 -11.51 4.82 -17.66
N TRP A 521 -10.70 4.51 -16.66
CA TRP A 521 -9.59 3.55 -16.73
C TRP A 521 -9.91 2.14 -16.21
N GLU A 522 -11.17 1.90 -15.85
CA GLU A 522 -11.67 0.61 -15.38
C GLU A 522 -13.06 0.35 -15.96
N LYS A 523 -13.19 -0.62 -16.87
CA LYS A 523 -14.43 -0.94 -17.56
C LYS A 523 -14.87 -2.37 -17.38
N LEU A 524 -16.17 -2.54 -17.16
CA LEU A 524 -16.82 -3.84 -17.18
C LEU A 524 -17.09 -4.24 -18.63
N ALA A 525 -16.68 -5.44 -19.01
CA ALA A 525 -16.93 -5.96 -20.36
C ALA A 525 -18.44 -6.11 -20.61
N SER A 526 -18.93 -5.61 -21.75
CA SER A 526 -20.35 -5.64 -22.12
C SER A 526 -20.74 -6.82 -22.99
N GLY A 527 -19.80 -7.70 -23.32
CA GLY A 527 -19.97 -8.85 -24.20
C GLY A 527 -19.20 -10.08 -23.72
N ASP A 528 -19.34 -11.20 -24.44
CA ASP A 528 -18.55 -12.40 -24.20
C ASP A 528 -17.06 -12.06 -24.29
N ARG A 529 -16.33 -12.31 -23.20
CA ARG A 529 -14.93 -11.94 -23.12
C ARG A 529 -14.22 -12.76 -22.06
N ILE A 530 -13.04 -13.26 -22.39
CA ILE A 530 -12.11 -13.81 -21.41
C ILE A 530 -11.26 -12.65 -20.89
N LEU A 531 -11.17 -12.52 -19.57
CA LEU A 531 -10.28 -11.61 -18.88
C LEU A 531 -9.26 -12.44 -18.10
N ASN A 532 -7.98 -12.15 -18.26
CA ASN A 532 -6.89 -12.82 -17.58
C ASN A 532 -6.33 -11.89 -16.50
N PHE A 533 -6.26 -12.39 -15.27
CA PHE A 533 -5.75 -11.64 -14.12
C PHE A 533 -4.61 -12.41 -13.46
N SER A 534 -3.63 -11.67 -12.94
CA SER A 534 -2.54 -12.16 -12.11
C SER A 534 -2.70 -11.63 -10.69
N ALA A 535 -2.68 -12.53 -9.70
CA ALA A 535 -2.44 -12.20 -8.30
C ALA A 535 -0.95 -12.29 -8.03
N MET A 536 -0.28 -11.15 -7.87
CA MET A 536 1.15 -11.08 -7.58
C MET A 536 1.37 -10.65 -6.13
N VAL A 537 2.11 -11.46 -5.37
CA VAL A 537 2.36 -11.27 -3.94
C VAL A 537 3.84 -11.05 -3.69
N ARG A 538 4.15 -10.02 -2.92
CA ARG A 538 5.51 -9.67 -2.46
C ARG A 538 5.59 -9.92 -0.96
N ASP A 539 6.63 -10.64 -0.55
CA ASP A 539 6.90 -10.94 0.86
C ASP A 539 7.36 -9.71 1.68
N ASN A 540 7.93 -8.70 1.02
CA ASN A 540 8.56 -7.54 1.65
C ASN A 540 9.71 -7.90 2.62
N ASN A 541 10.38 -9.04 2.41
CA ASN A 541 11.47 -9.47 3.27
C ASN A 541 12.62 -8.46 3.24
N THR A 542 13.13 -8.11 4.42
CA THR A 542 14.13 -7.04 4.60
C THR A 542 15.51 -7.37 4.03
N GLN A 543 15.82 -8.65 3.83
CA GLN A 543 17.09 -9.10 3.26
C GLN A 543 17.06 -9.16 1.73
N GLY A 544 15.88 -9.21 1.12
CA GLY A 544 15.66 -9.24 -0.33
C GLY A 544 14.31 -9.88 -0.63
N GLY A 545 13.52 -9.27 -1.51
CA GLY A 545 12.15 -9.71 -1.75
C GLY A 545 12.04 -10.92 -2.67
N GLN A 546 11.21 -11.88 -2.27
CA GLN A 546 10.70 -12.96 -3.09
C GLN A 546 9.26 -12.66 -3.49
N THR A 547 8.83 -13.27 -4.58
CA THR A 547 7.50 -13.04 -5.13
C THR A 547 6.81 -14.34 -5.52
N GLY A 548 5.51 -14.37 -5.32
CA GLY A 548 4.63 -15.46 -5.70
C GLY A 548 3.55 -14.96 -6.64
N ARG A 549 3.12 -15.80 -7.58
CA ARG A 549 2.09 -15.46 -8.55
C ARG A 549 1.16 -16.63 -8.78
N ASP A 550 -0.13 -16.32 -8.86
CA ASP A 550 -1.11 -17.22 -9.42
C ASP A 550 -2.04 -16.46 -10.37
N ASP A 551 -2.43 -17.10 -11.47
CA ASP A 551 -3.23 -16.49 -12.54
C ASP A 551 -4.63 -17.09 -12.54
N VAL A 552 -5.65 -16.25 -12.77
CA VAL A 552 -7.05 -16.67 -12.81
C VAL A 552 -7.75 -16.11 -14.06
N LYS A 553 -8.65 -16.92 -14.61
CA LYS A 553 -9.47 -16.54 -15.76
C LYS A 553 -10.89 -16.18 -15.34
N ILE A 554 -11.35 -15.03 -15.81
CA ILE A 554 -12.72 -14.56 -15.64
C ILE A 554 -13.39 -14.55 -17.01
N THR A 555 -14.30 -15.50 -17.24
CA THR A 555 -15.11 -15.56 -18.45
C THR A 555 -16.37 -14.72 -18.27
N VAL A 556 -16.44 -13.59 -18.95
CA VAL A 556 -17.67 -12.79 -19.06
C VAL A 556 -18.58 -13.41 -20.10
N THR A 557 -19.85 -13.61 -19.78
CA THR A 557 -20.84 -14.17 -20.71
C THR A 557 -21.98 -13.21 -21.03
N ASN A 558 -22.44 -13.24 -22.29
CA ASN A 558 -23.65 -12.56 -22.76
C ASN A 558 -24.96 -13.25 -22.36
N SER A 559 -24.90 -14.51 -21.92
CA SER A 559 -26.08 -15.31 -21.55
C SER A 559 -26.71 -14.89 -20.21
N ALA A 560 -25.98 -14.10 -19.41
CA ALA A 560 -26.41 -13.57 -18.13
C ALA A 560 -25.96 -12.11 -17.96
N GLY A 561 -26.68 -11.35 -17.14
CA GLY A 561 -26.34 -9.99 -16.77
C GLY A 561 -27.05 -8.87 -17.55
N PRO A 562 -26.98 -7.63 -17.07
CA PRO A 562 -26.25 -7.21 -15.87
C PRO A 562 -26.94 -7.62 -14.56
N PHE A 563 -26.16 -8.04 -13.55
CA PHE A 563 -26.69 -8.27 -12.20
C PHE A 563 -26.71 -6.95 -11.43
N VAL A 564 -27.90 -6.52 -10.98
CA VAL A 564 -28.11 -5.16 -10.43
C VAL A 564 -29.00 -5.21 -9.20
N VAL A 565 -28.61 -4.53 -8.12
CA VAL A 565 -29.49 -4.24 -6.98
C VAL A 565 -30.51 -3.19 -7.39
N THR A 566 -31.78 -3.57 -7.38
CA THR A 566 -32.89 -2.75 -7.89
C THR A 566 -33.60 -1.96 -6.79
N SER A 567 -33.42 -2.34 -5.52
CA SER A 567 -33.98 -1.66 -4.37
C SER A 567 -33.01 -0.67 -3.71
N GLN A 568 -33.54 0.15 -2.81
CA GLN A 568 -32.78 1.14 -2.04
C GLN A 568 -32.00 2.15 -2.91
N ASN A 569 -32.59 2.50 -4.07
CA ASN A 569 -32.01 3.39 -5.08
C ASN A 569 -32.67 4.77 -5.11
N THR A 570 -33.41 5.13 -4.07
CA THR A 570 -34.08 6.44 -3.92
C THR A 570 -33.55 7.15 -2.67
N ALA A 571 -33.33 8.46 -2.78
CA ALA A 571 -32.87 9.26 -1.65
C ALA A 571 -33.93 9.32 -0.53
N GLY A 572 -33.48 9.41 0.72
CA GLY A 572 -34.36 9.59 1.87
C GLY A 572 -35.00 8.32 2.44
N ILE A 573 -34.56 7.13 2.01
CA ILE A 573 -35.03 5.86 2.60
C ILE A 573 -34.56 5.76 4.05
N ILE A 574 -35.50 5.41 4.95
CA ILE A 574 -35.26 5.23 6.38
C ILE A 574 -35.65 3.81 6.80
N TRP A 575 -34.71 3.10 7.42
CA TRP A 575 -34.86 1.78 8.01
C TRP A 575 -35.02 1.91 9.53
N ASN A 576 -36.25 1.78 10.00
CA ASN A 576 -36.54 1.81 11.44
C ASN A 576 -36.40 0.42 12.06
N GLN A 577 -35.95 0.35 13.29
CA GLN A 577 -35.95 -0.89 14.09
C GLN A 577 -37.31 -1.61 14.02
N GLY A 578 -37.26 -2.93 13.87
CA GLY A 578 -38.44 -3.79 13.80
C GLY A 578 -39.20 -3.71 12.47
N SER A 579 -38.89 -2.74 11.61
CA SER A 579 -39.50 -2.68 10.27
C SER A 579 -38.89 -3.75 9.35
N ALA A 580 -39.75 -4.37 8.55
CA ALA A 580 -39.33 -5.26 7.48
C ALA A 580 -38.95 -4.42 6.25
N GLN A 581 -37.78 -4.70 5.68
CA GLN A 581 -37.21 -4.02 4.53
C GLN A 581 -36.98 -5.05 3.43
N THR A 582 -37.58 -4.82 2.27
CA THR A 582 -37.40 -5.70 1.12
C THR A 582 -36.22 -5.22 0.29
N ILE A 583 -35.26 -6.12 0.10
CA ILE A 583 -34.07 -5.95 -0.71
C ILE A 583 -34.30 -6.75 -2.01
N THR A 584 -34.21 -6.10 -3.16
CA THR A 584 -34.43 -6.73 -4.47
C THR A 584 -33.25 -6.51 -5.40
N TRP A 585 -33.04 -7.47 -6.28
CA TRP A 585 -32.02 -7.42 -7.34
C TRP A 585 -32.52 -8.15 -8.58
N ASP A 586 -31.96 -7.82 -9.74
CA ASP A 586 -32.17 -8.58 -10.96
C ASP A 586 -31.28 -9.84 -10.95
N VAL A 587 -31.89 -11.02 -10.93
CA VAL A 587 -31.18 -12.31 -11.00
C VAL A 587 -30.42 -12.43 -12.33
N ALA A 588 -30.93 -11.82 -13.40
CA ALA A 588 -30.26 -11.71 -14.69
C ALA A 588 -29.64 -13.03 -15.22
N ASN A 589 -30.38 -14.14 -15.13
CA ASN A 589 -29.96 -15.50 -15.51
C ASN A 589 -28.72 -16.05 -14.77
N THR A 590 -28.27 -15.42 -13.69
CA THR A 590 -27.04 -15.84 -12.98
C THR A 590 -27.15 -17.17 -12.24
N THR A 591 -28.37 -17.66 -11.97
CA THR A 591 -28.61 -19.00 -11.40
C THR A 591 -28.40 -20.13 -12.41
N SER A 592 -28.51 -19.84 -13.70
CA SER A 592 -28.37 -20.81 -14.79
C SER A 592 -26.91 -20.97 -15.21
N ALA A 593 -26.58 -22.14 -15.79
CA ALA A 593 -25.31 -22.31 -16.47
C ALA A 593 -25.16 -21.30 -17.62
N PRO A 594 -23.96 -20.75 -17.86
CA PRO A 594 -22.67 -21.12 -17.28
C PRO A 594 -22.27 -20.38 -16.00
N VAL A 595 -23.08 -19.43 -15.48
CA VAL A 595 -22.76 -18.65 -14.26
C VAL A 595 -23.00 -19.49 -12.99
N SER A 596 -24.10 -20.23 -12.95
CA SER A 596 -24.41 -21.25 -11.92
C SER A 596 -24.29 -20.79 -10.47
N THR A 597 -24.88 -19.62 -10.13
CA THR A 597 -24.88 -19.06 -8.77
C THR A 597 -26.26 -19.15 -8.13
N PRO A 598 -26.57 -20.22 -7.38
CA PRO A 598 -27.89 -20.44 -6.79
C PRO A 598 -28.17 -19.57 -5.55
N ASN A 599 -27.13 -19.04 -4.89
CA ASN A 599 -27.26 -18.26 -3.67
C ASN A 599 -26.45 -16.96 -3.72
N VAL A 600 -26.89 -15.98 -2.94
CA VAL A 600 -26.20 -14.70 -2.71
C VAL A 600 -26.07 -14.43 -1.21
N THR A 601 -25.05 -13.66 -0.85
CA THR A 601 -24.87 -13.03 0.45
C THR A 601 -25.31 -11.58 0.35
N ILE A 602 -25.92 -11.04 1.42
CA ILE A 602 -26.24 -9.61 1.51
C ILE A 602 -25.48 -9.01 2.67
N LEU A 603 -24.74 -7.94 2.40
CA LEU A 603 -23.91 -7.22 3.36
C LEU A 603 -24.42 -5.78 3.52
N LEU A 604 -24.20 -5.20 4.70
CA LEU A 604 -24.53 -3.83 5.04
C LEU A 604 -23.26 -3.05 5.40
N SER A 605 -23.13 -1.89 4.79
CA SER A 605 -22.17 -0.86 5.15
C SER A 605 -22.82 0.15 6.09
N LYS A 606 -22.04 0.67 7.04
CA LYS A 606 -22.41 1.77 7.95
C LYS A 606 -21.66 3.08 7.63
N ASP A 607 -20.78 3.08 6.64
CA ASP A 607 -19.78 4.12 6.40
C ASP A 607 -19.81 4.69 4.98
N GLY A 608 -20.96 4.61 4.29
CA GLY A 608 -21.10 5.12 2.93
C GLY A 608 -20.66 4.14 1.85
N GLY A 609 -20.38 2.88 2.20
CA GLY A 609 -19.85 1.86 1.30
C GLY A 609 -18.33 1.81 1.24
N LEU A 610 -17.63 2.38 2.23
CA LEU A 610 -16.17 2.22 2.35
C LEU A 610 -15.83 0.79 2.81
N THR A 611 -16.61 0.24 3.74
CA THR A 611 -16.52 -1.15 4.20
C THR A 611 -17.91 -1.78 4.32
N PHE A 612 -17.97 -3.13 4.30
CA PHE A 612 -19.21 -3.91 4.42
C PHE A 612 -19.09 -5.00 5.50
N PRO A 613 -18.91 -4.62 6.78
CA PRO A 613 -18.61 -5.58 7.85
C PRO A 613 -19.83 -6.35 8.37
N GLU A 614 -21.04 -5.82 8.15
CA GLU A 614 -22.27 -6.41 8.69
C GLU A 614 -22.90 -7.39 7.70
N VAL A 615 -23.15 -8.62 8.14
CA VAL A 615 -23.83 -9.63 7.33
C VAL A 615 -25.34 -9.55 7.60
N ILE A 616 -26.12 -9.10 6.61
CA ILE A 616 -27.60 -9.17 6.67
C ILE A 616 -28.04 -10.63 6.56
N VAL A 617 -27.49 -11.36 5.59
CA VAL A 617 -27.69 -12.79 5.42
C VAL A 617 -26.48 -13.40 4.74
N SER A 618 -25.94 -14.48 5.31
CA SER A 618 -24.74 -15.16 4.80
C SER A 618 -25.00 -15.93 3.51
N SER A 619 -26.19 -16.51 3.37
CA SER A 619 -26.64 -17.20 2.15
C SER A 619 -28.16 -17.18 2.06
N THR A 620 -28.68 -16.71 0.94
CA THR A 620 -30.11 -16.77 0.58
C THR A 620 -30.23 -17.16 -0.89
N PRO A 621 -31.33 -17.83 -1.32
CA PRO A 621 -31.55 -18.13 -2.73
C PRO A 621 -31.43 -16.88 -3.61
N ASN A 622 -30.76 -17.02 -4.74
CA ASN A 622 -30.63 -15.99 -5.77
C ASN A 622 -31.92 -15.91 -6.60
N ASN A 623 -33.01 -15.50 -5.96
CA ASN A 623 -34.36 -15.43 -6.54
C ASN A 623 -34.87 -13.98 -6.72
N GLY A 624 -34.02 -12.99 -6.49
CA GLY A 624 -34.29 -11.57 -6.75
C GLY A 624 -34.90 -10.80 -5.57
N THR A 625 -35.12 -11.44 -4.42
CA THR A 625 -35.71 -10.77 -3.25
C THR A 625 -35.27 -11.39 -1.92
N TYR A 626 -35.11 -10.54 -0.91
CA TYR A 626 -34.89 -10.93 0.48
C TYR A 626 -35.55 -9.91 1.40
N THR A 627 -36.28 -10.38 2.42
CA THR A 627 -36.88 -9.52 3.44
C THR A 627 -36.04 -9.54 4.70
N TYR A 628 -35.54 -8.38 5.10
CA TYR A 628 -34.75 -8.19 6.31
C TYR A 628 -35.54 -7.41 7.35
N THR A 629 -35.68 -7.94 8.57
CA THR A 629 -36.22 -7.19 9.70
C THR A 629 -35.08 -6.49 10.42
N VAL A 630 -35.13 -5.16 10.49
CA VAL A 630 -34.07 -4.36 11.12
C VAL A 630 -33.99 -4.73 12.62
N PRO A 631 -32.90 -5.35 13.09
CA PRO A 631 -32.77 -5.77 14.48
C PRO A 631 -32.58 -4.55 15.39
N ALA A 632 -32.79 -4.74 16.68
CA ALA A 632 -32.41 -3.75 17.69
C ALA A 632 -30.88 -3.64 17.82
N GLY A 633 -30.38 -2.45 18.18
CA GLY A 633 -28.97 -2.22 18.46
C GLY A 633 -28.04 -2.21 17.24
N LEU A 634 -28.57 -2.09 16.02
CA LEU A 634 -27.74 -1.96 14.80
C LEU A 634 -27.03 -0.61 14.74
N GLY A 635 -27.55 0.41 15.42
CA GLY A 635 -27.04 1.77 15.48
C GLY A 635 -27.89 2.77 14.70
N THR A 636 -27.51 4.05 14.78
CA THR A 636 -28.13 5.14 14.02
C THR A 636 -27.09 5.80 13.11
N PHE A 637 -27.30 5.76 11.79
CA PHE A 637 -26.39 6.29 10.77
C PHE A 637 -27.17 6.61 9.48
N SER A 638 -26.69 7.56 8.67
CA SER A 638 -27.43 8.11 7.52
C SER A 638 -26.87 7.74 6.14
N ASN A 639 -25.76 7.01 6.12
CA ASN A 639 -24.96 6.70 4.94
C ASN A 639 -24.84 5.17 4.72
N ALA A 640 -25.85 4.38 5.09
CA ALA A 640 -25.77 2.95 4.90
C ALA A 640 -25.88 2.55 3.43
N ARG A 641 -25.21 1.45 3.05
CA ARG A 641 -25.27 0.85 1.70
C ARG A 641 -25.42 -0.65 1.81
N ILE A 642 -26.11 -1.26 0.84
CA ILE A 642 -26.28 -2.71 0.75
C ILE A 642 -25.52 -3.26 -0.43
N MET A 643 -24.78 -4.34 -0.21
CA MET A 643 -24.11 -5.10 -1.26
C MET A 643 -24.77 -6.47 -1.36
N VAL A 644 -25.18 -6.85 -2.57
CA VAL A 644 -25.57 -8.22 -2.88
C VAL A 644 -24.40 -8.85 -3.63
N LYS A 645 -23.82 -9.90 -3.05
CA LYS A 645 -22.62 -10.57 -3.55
C LYS A 645 -22.92 -12.05 -3.81
N ALA A 646 -22.42 -12.58 -4.91
CA ALA A 646 -22.55 -14.00 -5.22
C ALA A 646 -21.89 -14.90 -4.15
N VAL A 647 -22.51 -16.05 -3.87
CA VAL A 647 -21.86 -17.16 -3.15
C VAL A 647 -21.16 -18.06 -4.17
N ASP A 648 -19.93 -18.51 -3.88
CA ASP A 648 -19.08 -19.34 -4.75
C ASP A 648 -18.75 -18.76 -6.14
N ASN A 649 -19.01 -17.46 -6.35
CA ASN A 649 -18.64 -16.69 -7.52
C ASN A 649 -18.18 -15.27 -7.08
N VAL A 650 -17.66 -14.47 -8.01
CA VAL A 650 -16.95 -13.22 -7.70
C VAL A 650 -17.76 -11.95 -7.97
N PHE A 651 -18.91 -12.06 -8.66
CA PHE A 651 -19.71 -10.91 -9.05
C PHE A 651 -20.54 -10.34 -7.89
N LEU A 652 -20.83 -9.04 -7.96
CA LEU A 652 -21.60 -8.31 -6.95
C LEU A 652 -22.25 -7.06 -7.53
N ASN A 653 -23.18 -6.48 -6.78
CA ASN A 653 -23.66 -5.13 -7.04
C ASN A 653 -24.05 -4.42 -5.73
N VAL A 654 -24.06 -3.08 -5.75
CA VAL A 654 -24.40 -2.24 -4.59
C VAL A 654 -25.54 -1.30 -5.00
N ASN A 655 -26.49 -1.07 -4.11
CA ASN A 655 -27.52 -0.05 -4.32
C ASN A 655 -26.89 1.35 -4.55
N SER A 656 -27.60 2.26 -5.21
CA SER A 656 -27.06 3.55 -5.68
C SER A 656 -27.24 4.72 -4.71
N GLN A 657 -28.13 4.60 -3.72
CA GLN A 657 -28.43 5.68 -2.76
C GLN A 657 -28.10 5.31 -1.32
N ASN A 658 -27.86 6.32 -0.49
CA ASN A 658 -27.67 6.09 0.94
C ASN A 658 -29.00 5.76 1.63
N ILE A 659 -28.93 4.88 2.63
CA ILE A 659 -30.05 4.52 3.49
C ILE A 659 -29.76 5.06 4.89
N SER A 660 -30.75 5.69 5.53
CA SER A 660 -30.68 6.01 6.94
C SER A 660 -31.18 4.83 7.76
N VAL A 661 -30.40 4.38 8.73
CA VAL A 661 -30.79 3.34 9.68
C VAL A 661 -31.01 3.99 11.04
N VAL A 662 -32.15 3.68 11.67
CA VAL A 662 -32.51 4.11 13.02
C VAL A 662 -32.83 2.86 13.82
N SER A 663 -31.81 2.33 14.49
CA SER A 663 -31.93 1.16 15.35
C SER A 663 -31.25 1.37 16.68
N SER A 664 -32.07 1.58 17.71
CA SER A 664 -31.60 1.83 19.07
C SER A 664 -31.50 0.52 19.86
N ALA A 665 -30.62 0.48 20.85
CA ALA A 665 -30.68 -0.55 21.88
C ALA A 665 -31.73 -0.21 22.97
N VAL A 666 -32.31 0.99 22.92
CA VAL A 666 -33.21 1.54 23.94
C VAL A 666 -34.66 1.37 23.51
N VAL A 667 -35.44 0.66 24.32
CA VAL A 667 -36.91 0.60 24.23
C VAL A 667 -37.46 1.97 24.63
N VAL A 668 -37.85 2.79 23.66
CA VAL A 668 -38.58 4.04 23.93
C VAL A 668 -40.06 3.67 24.10
N PRO A 669 -40.72 3.99 25.24
CA PRO A 669 -42.15 3.81 25.38
C PRO A 669 -42.89 4.75 24.40
N PRO A 670 -44.10 4.41 23.93
CA PRO A 670 -44.81 5.22 22.95
C PRO A 670 -45.12 6.62 23.50
N PRO A 671 -45.07 7.69 22.67
CA PRO A 671 -45.45 9.02 23.10
C PRO A 671 -46.99 9.12 23.13
N GLY A 672 -47.58 9.33 24.31
CA GLY A 672 -49.01 9.57 24.41
C GLY A 672 -49.71 9.32 25.76
N GLY A 673 -49.02 8.79 26.78
CA GLY A 673 -49.63 8.61 28.10
C GLY A 673 -49.59 9.88 28.94
N ASN A 674 -50.65 10.69 28.91
CA ASN A 674 -50.88 11.69 29.96
C ASN A 674 -50.96 10.98 31.34
N PRO A 675 -50.44 11.58 32.43
CA PRO A 675 -50.49 10.96 33.75
C PRO A 675 -51.94 10.88 34.22
N GLY A 676 -52.51 9.68 34.19
CA GLY A 676 -53.84 9.38 34.71
C GLY A 676 -53.86 9.33 36.24
N THR A 677 -54.94 9.87 36.80
CA THR A 677 -55.26 10.05 38.22
C THR A 677 -55.21 8.74 39.04
N PRO A 678 -54.76 8.75 40.32
CA PRO A 678 -54.58 7.53 41.10
C PRO A 678 -55.91 6.87 41.52
N GLY A 679 -56.05 5.57 41.24
CA GLY A 679 -56.96 4.68 41.99
C GLY A 679 -57.86 3.76 41.16
N THR A 680 -57.33 2.64 40.67
CA THR A 680 -57.84 1.25 40.90
C THR A 680 -56.99 0.26 40.09
N PRO A 681 -56.52 -0.86 40.68
CA PRO A 681 -55.52 -1.73 40.05
C PRO A 681 -56.16 -2.90 39.31
N THR A 682 -55.70 -3.18 38.08
CA THR A 682 -55.75 -4.53 37.48
C THR A 682 -54.50 -4.79 36.61
N PRO A 683 -54.08 -6.06 36.45
CA PRO A 683 -52.66 -6.42 36.43
C PRO A 683 -52.16 -7.06 35.13
N SER A 684 -50.93 -6.72 34.71
CA SER A 684 -49.91 -7.60 34.08
C SER A 684 -48.75 -6.77 33.50
N PRO A 685 -47.54 -7.34 33.37
CA PRO A 685 -46.74 -8.01 34.37
C PRO A 685 -45.42 -7.24 34.60
N ILE A 686 -45.00 -7.21 35.86
CA ILE A 686 -43.62 -7.24 36.35
C ILE A 686 -42.52 -6.80 35.36
N LYS A 687 -41.98 -5.60 35.57
CA LYS A 687 -40.65 -5.22 35.08
C LYS A 687 -39.69 -5.10 36.26
N ILE A 688 -39.24 -6.22 36.80
CA ILE A 688 -38.24 -6.25 37.88
C ILE A 688 -36.84 -5.79 37.38
N PHE A 689 -36.63 -5.71 36.07
CA PHE A 689 -35.34 -5.30 35.48
C PHE A 689 -35.21 -3.81 35.19
N GLU A 690 -36.23 -2.98 35.44
CA GLU A 690 -36.09 -1.52 35.38
C GLU A 690 -35.14 -1.09 36.52
N GLY A 691 -33.87 -0.88 36.18
CA GLY A 691 -32.78 -0.63 37.13
C GLY A 691 -31.61 -1.61 37.05
N LEU A 692 -31.71 -2.71 36.29
CA LEU A 692 -30.62 -3.66 36.10
C LEU A 692 -29.76 -3.32 34.87
N MET A 693 -28.46 -3.10 35.05
CA MET A 693 -27.49 -2.90 33.97
C MET A 693 -26.30 -3.85 34.10
N ILE A 694 -25.81 -4.35 32.97
CA ILE A 694 -24.60 -5.17 32.88
C ILE A 694 -23.58 -4.45 31.99
N TYR A 695 -22.42 -4.07 32.54
CA TYR A 695 -21.44 -3.23 31.84
C TYR A 695 -20.00 -3.42 32.37
N PRO A 696 -18.96 -3.02 31.63
CA PRO A 696 -18.99 -2.70 30.21
C PRO A 696 -19.15 -3.96 29.35
N VAL A 697 -19.86 -3.83 28.23
CA VAL A 697 -19.92 -4.86 27.18
C VAL A 697 -19.69 -4.13 25.84
N PRO A 698 -18.53 -4.32 25.19
CA PRO A 698 -17.42 -5.21 25.55
C PRO A 698 -16.65 -4.83 26.83
N SER A 699 -16.06 -5.82 27.50
CA SER A 699 -15.10 -5.62 28.61
C SER A 699 -13.67 -5.78 28.09
N TYR A 700 -12.85 -4.73 28.26
CA TYR A 700 -11.44 -4.70 27.85
C TYR A 700 -10.46 -4.90 29.00
N ASP A 701 -10.92 -4.82 30.24
CA ASP A 701 -10.12 -4.96 31.46
C ASP A 701 -10.41 -6.25 32.22
N GLY A 702 -11.33 -7.08 31.70
CA GLY A 702 -11.72 -8.36 32.27
C GLY A 702 -12.72 -8.25 33.41
N TYR A 703 -13.25 -7.05 33.72
CA TYR A 703 -14.28 -6.86 34.72
C TYR A 703 -15.64 -6.58 34.08
N VAL A 704 -16.69 -7.16 34.66
CA VAL A 704 -18.10 -6.90 34.30
C VAL A 704 -18.86 -6.61 35.59
N TYR A 705 -19.77 -5.64 35.54
CA TYR A 705 -20.54 -5.18 36.68
C TYR A 705 -22.02 -5.44 36.45
N ILE A 706 -22.72 -5.92 37.48
CA ILE A 706 -24.18 -5.92 37.54
C ILE A 706 -24.56 -4.77 38.47
N LYS A 707 -25.10 -3.69 37.91
CA LYS A 707 -25.70 -2.60 38.68
C LYS A 707 -27.18 -2.84 38.80
N ALA A 708 -27.70 -2.77 40.01
CA ALA A 708 -29.10 -2.84 40.33
C ALA A 708 -29.52 -1.54 41.01
N ASP A 709 -30.51 -0.86 40.44
CA ASP A 709 -31.21 0.31 41.00
C ASP A 709 -32.70 -0.05 41.11
N PHE A 710 -33.04 -0.98 42.00
CA PHE A 710 -34.41 -1.50 42.16
C PHE A 710 -35.25 -0.61 43.10
N PRO A 711 -36.58 -0.56 42.90
CA PRO A 711 -37.47 0.13 43.84
C PRO A 711 -37.49 -0.60 45.20
N PRO A 712 -37.69 0.09 46.34
CA PRO A 712 -37.75 -0.56 47.64
C PRO A 712 -38.98 -1.48 47.80
N ILE A 713 -38.79 -2.68 48.34
CA ILE A 713 -39.88 -3.60 48.74
C ILE A 713 -40.43 -3.19 50.11
N ILE A 714 -41.76 -3.15 50.30
CA ILE A 714 -42.42 -2.80 51.57
C ILE A 714 -43.32 -3.97 52.05
N PRO A 715 -43.16 -4.49 53.28
CA PRO A 715 -42.17 -4.12 54.30
C PRO A 715 -40.74 -4.43 53.85
N ARG A 716 -39.74 -3.70 54.39
CA ARG A 716 -38.35 -3.70 53.89
C ARG A 716 -37.78 -5.11 53.75
N ALA A 717 -37.53 -5.53 52.52
CA ALA A 717 -36.97 -6.83 52.15
C ALA A 717 -35.99 -6.71 50.96
N PRO A 718 -34.99 -7.60 50.84
CA PRO A 718 -34.08 -7.60 49.71
C PRO A 718 -34.64 -8.37 48.50
N TYR A 719 -34.28 -7.96 47.29
CA TYR A 719 -34.37 -8.73 46.06
C TYR A 719 -33.37 -9.88 46.07
N GLU A 720 -33.82 -11.08 45.69
CA GLU A 720 -32.92 -12.18 45.38
C GLU A 720 -32.45 -12.05 43.93
N VAL A 721 -31.19 -11.66 43.74
CA VAL A 721 -30.52 -11.61 42.43
C VAL A 721 -29.57 -12.78 42.33
N THR A 722 -29.68 -13.56 41.27
CA THR A 722 -28.74 -14.64 40.99
C THR A 722 -28.12 -14.46 39.61
N TYR A 723 -26.85 -14.83 39.44
CA TYR A 723 -26.22 -14.81 38.13
C TYR A 723 -25.36 -16.05 37.88
N GLU A 724 -25.28 -16.42 36.60
CA GLU A 724 -24.52 -17.54 36.05
C GLU A 724 -23.88 -17.09 34.72
N ILE A 725 -22.74 -17.66 34.35
CA ILE A 725 -22.10 -17.39 33.05
C ILE A 725 -21.87 -18.70 32.31
N TYR A 726 -22.16 -18.70 31.02
CA TYR A 726 -22.01 -19.82 30.10
C TYR A 726 -21.15 -19.41 28.91
N SER A 727 -20.42 -20.34 28.30
CA SER A 727 -19.85 -20.15 26.97
C SER A 727 -20.93 -20.24 25.89
N MET A 728 -20.61 -19.84 24.67
CA MET A 728 -21.58 -19.80 23.56
C MET A 728 -22.10 -21.17 23.12
N ASP A 729 -21.37 -22.25 23.41
CA ASP A 729 -21.78 -23.64 23.21
C ASP A 729 -22.67 -24.17 24.36
N GLY A 730 -22.96 -23.35 25.38
CA GLY A 730 -23.86 -23.67 26.49
C GLY A 730 -23.19 -24.33 27.70
N LYS A 731 -21.85 -24.46 27.73
CA LYS A 731 -21.15 -24.97 28.91
C LYS A 731 -21.14 -23.93 30.04
N LEU A 732 -21.48 -24.35 31.26
CA LEU A 732 -21.46 -23.50 32.45
C LEU A 732 -20.01 -23.13 32.83
N ILE A 733 -19.73 -21.83 32.92
CA ILE A 733 -18.41 -21.27 33.26
C ILE A 733 -18.40 -20.76 34.70
N ILE A 734 -19.40 -19.96 35.08
CA ILE A 734 -19.58 -19.50 36.47
C ILE A 734 -20.89 -20.08 37.00
N PRO A 735 -20.84 -20.90 38.07
CA PRO A 735 -22.03 -21.45 38.69
C PRO A 735 -22.86 -20.37 39.37
N LYS A 736 -24.14 -20.67 39.61
CA LYS A 736 -25.12 -19.75 40.18
C LYS A 736 -24.61 -19.09 41.45
N LYS A 737 -24.53 -17.76 41.44
CA LYS A 737 -24.23 -16.94 42.62
C LYS A 737 -25.45 -16.13 43.00
N THR A 738 -25.88 -16.25 44.26
CA THR A 738 -27.00 -15.49 44.83
C THR A 738 -26.51 -14.25 45.60
N ARG A 739 -27.26 -13.17 45.48
CA ARG A 739 -27.09 -11.89 46.17
C ARG A 739 -28.44 -11.37 46.62
N TYR A 740 -28.46 -10.78 47.81
CA TYR A 740 -29.64 -10.14 48.38
C TYR A 740 -29.42 -8.62 48.36
N ILE A 741 -30.20 -7.90 47.55
CA ILE A 741 -30.00 -6.49 47.22
C ILE A 741 -31.22 -5.67 47.64
N PHE A 742 -31.06 -4.54 48.33
CA PHE A 742 -32.18 -3.74 48.81
C PHE A 742 -32.70 -2.72 47.79
N GLU A 743 -31.93 -1.67 47.47
CA GLU A 743 -32.33 -0.67 46.46
C GLU A 743 -31.21 -0.47 45.42
N GLN A 744 -30.05 0.08 45.84
CA GLN A 744 -28.90 0.34 44.96
C GLN A 744 -27.74 -0.60 45.29
N HIS A 745 -27.24 -1.33 44.30
CA HIS A 745 -26.10 -2.22 44.46
C HIS A 745 -25.28 -2.30 43.18
N LEU A 746 -23.97 -2.43 43.33
CA LEU A 746 -23.05 -2.67 42.22
C LEU A 746 -22.23 -3.91 42.52
N GLU A 747 -22.54 -5.01 41.83
CA GLU A 747 -21.78 -6.25 41.93
C GLU A 747 -20.67 -6.26 40.88
N ARG A 748 -19.41 -6.35 41.31
CA ARG A 748 -18.27 -6.54 40.41
C ARG A 748 -17.99 -8.03 40.21
N ILE A 749 -17.94 -8.46 38.96
CA ILE A 749 -17.57 -9.81 38.54
C ILE A 749 -16.19 -9.75 37.90
N ASN A 750 -15.23 -10.47 38.49
CA ASN A 750 -13.90 -10.63 37.91
C ASN A 750 -13.92 -11.80 36.92
N LEU A 751 -13.63 -11.50 35.65
CA LEU A 751 -13.56 -12.43 34.53
C LEU A 751 -12.18 -12.37 33.83
N THR A 752 -11.15 -11.79 34.47
CA THR A 752 -9.83 -11.60 33.86
C THR A 752 -9.13 -12.89 33.47
N TYR A 753 -9.56 -14.03 34.03
CA TYR A 753 -9.03 -15.36 33.74
C TYR A 753 -9.71 -16.05 32.55
N LEU A 754 -10.75 -15.45 31.96
CA LEU A 754 -11.45 -16.03 30.82
C LEU A 754 -10.76 -15.65 29.49
N PRO A 755 -10.69 -16.58 28.51
CA PRO A 755 -10.23 -16.30 27.15
C PRO A 755 -11.02 -15.20 26.43
N LYS A 756 -10.37 -14.55 25.45
CA LYS A 756 -10.93 -13.50 24.57
C LYS A 756 -12.02 -14.07 23.65
N GLU A 757 -13.21 -14.22 24.19
CA GLU A 757 -14.33 -14.85 23.50
C GLU A 757 -15.66 -14.17 23.87
N THR A 758 -16.75 -14.70 23.32
CA THR A 758 -18.11 -14.34 23.70
C THR A 758 -18.64 -15.31 24.76
N TYR A 759 -19.36 -14.77 25.75
CA TYR A 759 -20.06 -15.55 26.78
C TYR A 759 -21.53 -15.10 26.89
N LEU A 760 -22.35 -15.88 27.60
CA LEU A 760 -23.71 -15.53 27.98
C LEU A 760 -23.78 -15.38 29.50
N ILE A 761 -24.30 -14.26 29.98
CA ILE A 761 -24.66 -14.09 31.39
C ILE A 761 -26.16 -14.24 31.56
N HIS A 762 -26.55 -15.13 32.47
CA HIS A 762 -27.91 -15.29 32.94
C HIS A 762 -28.04 -14.53 34.25
N VAL A 763 -28.98 -13.60 34.35
CA VAL A 763 -29.29 -12.92 35.61
C VAL A 763 -30.75 -13.16 35.93
N THR A 764 -31.04 -13.70 37.12
CA THR A 764 -32.40 -13.95 37.59
C THR A 764 -32.70 -13.06 38.79
N VAL A 765 -33.80 -12.31 38.77
CA VAL A 765 -34.23 -11.48 39.90
C VAL A 765 -35.63 -11.93 40.32
N ASN A 766 -35.79 -12.37 41.58
CA ASN A 766 -37.05 -12.89 42.12
C ASN A 766 -37.76 -13.91 41.20
N GLY A 767 -36.99 -14.82 40.57
CA GLY A 767 -37.50 -15.88 39.71
C GLY A 767 -37.64 -15.55 38.23
N GLU A 768 -37.56 -14.28 37.83
CA GLU A 768 -37.53 -13.88 36.41
C GLU A 768 -36.11 -13.84 35.88
N LYS A 769 -35.87 -14.33 34.66
CA LYS A 769 -34.52 -14.49 34.09
C LYS A 769 -34.31 -13.63 32.84
N ILE A 770 -33.19 -12.91 32.79
CA ILE A 770 -32.65 -12.30 31.57
C ILE A 770 -31.36 -12.98 31.14
N VAL A 771 -31.11 -12.93 29.83
CA VAL A 771 -29.87 -13.42 29.21
C VAL A 771 -29.24 -12.28 28.44
N LYS A 772 -27.94 -12.04 28.64
CA LYS A 772 -27.16 -11.03 27.91
C LYS A 772 -25.87 -11.64 27.39
N LYS A 773 -25.44 -11.18 26.21
CA LYS A 773 -24.15 -11.53 25.63
C LYS A 773 -23.05 -10.66 26.27
N LEU A 774 -21.96 -11.28 26.69
CA LEU A 774 -20.73 -10.63 27.15
C LEU A 774 -19.66 -10.81 26.07
N LEU A 775 -18.97 -9.72 25.71
CA LEU A 775 -17.78 -9.79 24.85
C LEU A 775 -16.56 -9.46 25.69
N MET A 776 -15.60 -10.38 25.74
CA MET A 776 -14.36 -10.25 26.51
C MET A 776 -13.18 -10.01 25.56
N PHE A 777 -12.48 -8.88 25.73
CA PHE A 777 -11.30 -8.49 24.96
C PHE A 777 -10.09 -8.15 25.85
N ASN A 778 -10.11 -8.60 27.10
CA ASN A 778 -9.04 -8.41 28.08
C ASN A 778 -7.69 -8.92 27.58
N ASN A 779 -6.64 -8.11 27.72
CA ASN A 779 -5.27 -8.43 27.30
C ASN A 779 -4.58 -9.49 28.15
#